data_AF-A0A9X5FF49-F1
#
_entry.id   AF-A0A9X5FF49-F1
#
_cell.length_a   1.000
_cell.length_b   1.000
_cell.length_c   1.000
_cell.angle_alpha   90.00
_cell.angle_beta   90.00
_cell.angle_gamma   90.00
#
_symmetry.space_group_name_H-M   'P 1'
#
loop_
_entity.id
_entity.type
_entity.pdbx_description
1 polymer ?
#
loop_
_entity_poly.entity_id
_entity_poly.type
_entity_poly.pdbx_seq_one_letter_code
_entity_poly.pdbx_strand_id
1 'polypeptide(L)'
;MAKNRAKTEILELRVHGVSNTPPTSMLDLPADKIERADGDDLGSFWTPTAEARAEAVARPPDHRHRQRSDVTREAYSWGAMARATNLPLGDALGAVARGAARAAWTLVLPFGLANTAYWARPIHPGRQGDTRASRASRGTAIAVRLYGLLLTLLTVSSFATVGLSLVASQCFRPLPSLPSTGMSPDQPVAAVCTQLPDSLKALASRTPGQRTALVLVAVAVLVVLLWLLSSLGRVRYEERTSARHATATSPGSRTPSSAVLLATPGFWSHARLTLASTLLHVAGALALLVGIVAWDRVFGGVWACRDIRTITDAACLRTTTREPDFLVLLVVAVVLLVLVGHRLAVDSAASVDVPAPARRSTTAHRHAGAAVSYLVAVSIMFAGTLARLWALPADGAVHDPRLGSELSSLMVAPTALVALLLVLAVSALAWRDSRRPWTTIWAAVLATVALTAAAMDLTVGDVRLSGWLEAVGAALLLAIALRTTTALLRPRKTARRHEGWRGAGPGVFLLLATATSMVLCSLLVSGTAAYLNGPADGARLAVPPEHATAAEAAWKGGPVFDVVPTSPAPAVRVAAPAAYVEFATATLLVVAATVVVLIGMGVRRALSRAPLEPRGKRYPNPGDADLTPRALARILTARRNAAELQRAEVILGTIAALSFVVLVLTLLTEARSVTAADDVASLVEVRAQWAPILLNLTPTQAALPVAAVGAVALLVVGSMVAASGTGGVTRPLGIVWDILCFLPRAAHPFGPPCYAERAVPELRGRIDAWLTGGERGKRRVVVVSAHSLGALLTIAALFARDEDGWDDVGLLTYGVQVRPYFGRFLPDLLGPATLGVPPCKPPGAFATDPWGREIAEGSATATPLTGALTSRLHGGRTGPPAWVSLWRRSDYLGFPAWGYAPNDVDRLAEEDDRTTYLFSVATHSGYPRTVAYHRALDEVLARLRVRGATPPVVATLHAPAAGT
;
A
#
# COMPACT_ATOMS: atom_id res chain seq x y z
N MET A 1 -29.99 18.49 -55.00
CA MET A 1 -30.58 18.19 -53.68
C MET A 1 -29.52 18.24 -52.58
N ALA A 2 -29.32 19.41 -51.97
CA ALA A 2 -28.44 19.59 -50.83
C ALA A 2 -29.15 19.09 -49.55
N LYS A 3 -28.93 17.82 -49.18
CA LYS A 3 -29.47 17.27 -47.92
C LYS A 3 -28.90 18.08 -46.74
N ASN A 4 -29.80 18.77 -46.03
CA ASN A 4 -29.59 19.36 -44.71
C ASN A 4 -28.71 18.44 -43.85
N ARG A 5 -27.49 18.88 -43.54
CA ARG A 5 -26.45 18.09 -42.86
C ARG A 5 -26.19 18.71 -41.49
N ALA A 6 -26.42 17.94 -40.43
CA ALA A 6 -26.31 18.34 -39.02
C ALA A 6 -25.00 19.08 -38.67
N LYS A 7 -25.11 20.22 -37.97
CA LYS A 7 -23.99 20.92 -37.34
C LYS A 7 -23.40 20.02 -36.23
N THR A 8 -22.07 19.91 -36.16
CA THR A 8 -21.39 19.09 -35.14
C THR A 8 -20.94 19.98 -33.98
N GLU A 9 -21.23 19.58 -32.74
CA GLU A 9 -20.74 20.23 -31.52
C GLU A 9 -19.77 19.29 -30.80
N ILE A 10 -18.59 19.80 -30.44
CA ILE A 10 -17.50 18.99 -29.90
C ILE A 10 -17.21 19.44 -28.47
N LEU A 11 -17.09 18.48 -27.54
CA LEU A 11 -16.56 18.70 -26.20
C LEU A 11 -15.14 18.13 -26.12
N GLU A 12 -14.16 18.98 -25.86
CA GLU A 12 -12.81 18.58 -25.45
C GLU A 12 -12.74 18.60 -23.91
N LEU A 13 -12.86 17.42 -23.28
CA LEU A 13 -12.79 17.28 -21.83
C LEU A 13 -11.35 16.95 -21.41
N ARG A 14 -10.65 17.91 -20.80
CA ARG A 14 -9.29 17.73 -20.28
C ARG A 14 -9.32 17.13 -18.89
N VAL A 15 -8.50 16.11 -18.65
CA VAL A 15 -8.37 15.45 -17.35
C VAL A 15 -6.89 15.41 -16.96
N HIS A 16 -6.54 16.02 -15.82
CA HIS A 16 -5.15 16.08 -15.37
C HIS A 16 -4.70 14.77 -14.71
N GLY A 17 -3.38 14.62 -14.57
CA GLY A 17 -2.74 13.55 -13.80
C GLY A 17 -2.49 13.92 -12.33
N VAL A 18 -1.77 13.07 -11.61
CA VAL A 18 -1.46 13.19 -10.18
C VAL A 18 -0.96 14.55 -9.69
N SER A 19 -0.25 15.30 -10.54
CA SER A 19 0.43 16.55 -10.15
C SER A 19 -0.52 17.69 -9.74
N ASN A 20 -1.82 17.44 -9.63
CA ASN A 20 -2.85 18.44 -9.32
C ASN A 20 -2.69 19.69 -10.18
N THR A 21 -2.64 19.49 -11.49
CA THR A 21 -2.62 20.61 -12.42
C THR A 21 -3.89 21.42 -12.20
N PRO A 22 -3.81 22.69 -11.76
CA PRO A 22 -5.00 23.48 -11.50
C PRO A 22 -5.77 23.72 -12.81
N PRO A 23 -7.09 23.96 -12.75
CA PRO A 23 -7.91 24.25 -13.92
C PRO A 23 -7.32 25.33 -14.85
N THR A 24 -6.73 26.39 -14.27
CA THR A 24 -6.03 27.45 -14.99
C THR A 24 -4.92 26.92 -15.89
N SER A 25 -4.09 26.00 -15.38
CA SER A 25 -3.01 25.37 -16.14
C SER A 25 -3.52 24.35 -17.16
N MET A 26 -4.64 23.67 -16.87
CA MET A 26 -5.24 22.72 -17.82
C MET A 26 -5.87 23.42 -19.02
N LEU A 27 -6.52 24.56 -18.78
CA LEU A 27 -7.14 25.38 -19.82
C LEU A 27 -6.15 26.36 -20.46
N ASP A 28 -4.97 26.55 -19.85
CA ASP A 28 -3.95 27.55 -20.21
C ASP A 28 -4.51 28.98 -20.23
N LEU A 29 -5.32 29.29 -19.20
CA LEU A 29 -5.99 30.57 -19.00
C LEU A 29 -5.77 31.10 -17.58
N PRO A 30 -5.75 32.43 -17.37
CA PRO A 30 -5.68 33.01 -16.04
C PRO A 30 -6.99 32.78 -15.25
N ALA A 31 -6.94 32.96 -13.94
CA ALA A 31 -8.03 32.57 -13.03
C ALA A 31 -9.33 33.37 -13.25
N ASP A 32 -9.23 34.62 -13.71
CA ASP A 32 -10.36 35.51 -14.03
C ASP A 32 -11.08 35.13 -15.33
N LYS A 33 -10.46 34.29 -16.16
CA LYS A 33 -10.99 33.86 -17.48
C LYS A 33 -11.58 32.45 -17.46
N ILE A 34 -11.77 31.86 -16.28
CA ILE A 34 -12.36 30.53 -16.10
C ILE A 34 -13.45 30.55 -15.02
N GLU A 35 -14.43 29.67 -15.14
CA GLU A 35 -15.51 29.53 -14.16
C GLU A 35 -15.84 28.04 -13.90
N ARG A 36 -16.35 27.75 -12.69
CA ARG A 36 -16.76 26.40 -12.29
C ARG A 36 -18.16 26.12 -12.86
N ALA A 37 -18.23 25.19 -13.81
CA ALA A 37 -19.47 24.79 -14.47
C ALA A 37 -20.32 23.82 -13.63
N ASP A 38 -19.68 22.87 -12.93
CA ASP A 38 -20.36 21.89 -12.07
C ASP A 38 -19.37 21.34 -11.00
N GLY A 39 -19.91 20.71 -9.96
CA GLY A 39 -19.16 20.01 -8.93
C GLY A 39 -18.91 20.83 -7.65
N ASP A 40 -17.90 20.42 -6.87
CA ASP A 40 -17.53 21.04 -5.60
C ASP A 40 -16.00 21.23 -5.48
N ASP A 41 -15.53 21.46 -4.26
CA ASP A 41 -14.13 21.70 -3.96
C ASP A 41 -13.26 20.44 -4.05
N LEU A 42 -13.87 19.25 -4.12
CA LEU A 42 -13.18 17.97 -4.28
C LEU A 42 -13.08 17.58 -5.76
N GLY A 43 -14.21 17.60 -6.47
CA GLY A 43 -14.32 17.24 -7.88
C GLY A 43 -15.19 18.25 -8.62
N SER A 44 -14.63 18.93 -9.62
CA SER A 44 -15.34 19.99 -10.37
C SER A 44 -14.95 20.09 -11.84
N PHE A 45 -15.91 20.52 -12.65
CA PHE A 45 -15.77 20.85 -14.05
C PHE A 45 -15.62 22.36 -14.21
N TRP A 46 -14.66 22.78 -15.04
CA TRP A 46 -14.31 24.16 -15.28
C TRP A 46 -14.35 24.46 -16.78
N THR A 47 -14.86 25.63 -17.14
CA THR A 47 -14.92 26.11 -18.52
C THR A 47 -14.29 27.51 -18.62
N PRO A 48 -13.72 27.89 -19.78
CA PRO A 48 -13.46 29.29 -20.07
C PRO A 48 -14.75 30.11 -20.01
N THR A 49 -14.65 31.38 -19.57
CA THR A 49 -15.77 32.33 -19.65
C THR A 49 -16.15 32.58 -21.11
N ALA A 50 -17.38 33.05 -21.35
CA ALA A 50 -17.87 33.36 -22.70
C ALA A 50 -16.95 34.35 -23.45
N GLU A 51 -16.41 35.34 -22.74
CA GLU A 51 -15.46 36.32 -23.27
C GLU A 51 -14.14 35.65 -23.68
N ALA A 52 -13.54 34.87 -22.77
CA ALA A 52 -12.28 34.15 -23.04
C ALA A 52 -12.41 33.19 -24.23
N ARG A 53 -13.56 32.53 -24.34
CA ARG A 53 -13.89 31.66 -25.49
C ARG A 53 -13.99 32.47 -26.78
N ALA A 54 -14.68 33.60 -26.78
CA ALA A 54 -14.81 34.45 -27.97
C ALA A 54 -13.45 34.96 -28.45
N GLU A 55 -12.59 35.38 -27.50
CA GLU A 55 -11.21 35.79 -27.79
C GLU A 55 -10.40 34.65 -28.41
N ALA A 56 -10.43 33.44 -27.82
CA ALA A 56 -9.69 32.29 -28.34
C ALA A 56 -10.13 31.87 -29.75
N VAL A 57 -11.41 32.04 -30.10
CA VAL A 57 -11.93 31.75 -31.44
C VAL A 57 -11.55 32.84 -32.46
N ALA A 58 -11.49 34.10 -32.03
CA ALA A 58 -11.14 35.24 -32.88
C ALA A 58 -9.64 35.33 -33.24
N ARG A 59 -8.78 34.52 -32.59
CA ARG A 59 -7.33 34.52 -32.87
C ARG A 59 -7.01 34.12 -34.32
N PRO A 60 -5.91 34.66 -34.89
CA PRO A 60 -5.45 34.31 -36.24
C PRO A 60 -5.25 32.80 -36.44
N PRO A 61 -5.49 32.25 -37.65
CA PRO A 61 -5.43 30.80 -37.92
C PRO A 61 -4.15 30.09 -37.49
N ASP A 62 -3.02 30.79 -37.56
CA ASP A 62 -1.66 30.35 -37.22
C ASP A 62 -1.30 30.55 -35.73
N HIS A 63 -2.16 31.22 -34.96
CA HIS A 63 -1.92 31.44 -33.55
C HIS A 63 -2.10 30.14 -32.74
N ARG A 64 -1.03 29.73 -32.02
CA ARG A 64 -0.99 28.50 -31.21
C ARG A 64 -2.14 28.28 -30.20
N HIS A 65 -2.78 29.35 -29.75
CA HIS A 65 -3.84 29.34 -28.74
C HIS A 65 -5.24 29.47 -29.35
N ARG A 66 -5.33 29.49 -30.68
CA ARG A 66 -6.61 29.55 -31.38
C ARG A 66 -7.41 28.29 -31.08
N GLN A 67 -8.68 28.48 -30.74
CA GLN A 67 -9.64 27.41 -30.55
C GLN A 67 -10.59 27.34 -31.75
N ARG A 68 -10.98 26.12 -32.16
CA ARG A 68 -12.02 25.96 -33.16
C ARG A 68 -13.37 26.39 -32.59
N SER A 69 -14.19 27.07 -33.38
CA SER A 69 -15.50 27.58 -32.94
C SER A 69 -16.51 26.49 -32.58
N ASP A 70 -16.36 25.29 -33.14
CA ASP A 70 -17.17 24.10 -32.88
C ASP A 70 -16.72 23.29 -31.65
N VAL A 71 -15.58 23.63 -31.04
CA VAL A 71 -15.03 22.95 -29.86
C VAL A 71 -15.33 23.76 -28.60
N THR A 72 -15.98 23.12 -27.63
CA THR A 72 -16.12 23.59 -26.26
C THR A 72 -15.07 22.86 -25.41
N ARG A 73 -14.25 23.60 -24.66
CA ARG A 73 -13.16 23.02 -23.87
C ARG A 73 -13.51 23.09 -22.39
N GLU A 74 -13.43 21.96 -21.72
CA GLU A 74 -13.67 21.86 -20.28
C GLU A 74 -12.48 21.17 -19.61
N ALA A 75 -12.25 21.50 -18.33
CA ALA A 75 -11.27 20.84 -17.49
C ALA A 75 -11.95 20.18 -16.30
N TYR A 76 -11.69 18.90 -16.08
CA TYR A 76 -12.09 18.19 -14.88
C TYR A 76 -10.95 18.18 -13.87
N SER A 77 -11.19 18.83 -12.72
CA SER A 77 -10.27 18.92 -11.60
C SER A 77 -10.69 17.96 -10.50
N TRP A 78 -9.79 17.02 -10.18
CA TRP A 78 -10.00 15.99 -9.16
C TRP A 78 -8.86 15.95 -8.13
N GLY A 79 -7.82 16.76 -8.30
CA GLY A 79 -6.62 16.65 -7.48
C GLY A 79 -6.86 16.99 -5.99
N ALA A 80 -7.90 17.76 -5.67
CA ALA A 80 -8.33 17.95 -4.29
C ALA A 80 -8.75 16.63 -3.63
N MET A 81 -9.34 15.67 -4.35
CA MET A 81 -9.62 14.34 -3.82
C MET A 81 -8.36 13.55 -3.46
N ALA A 82 -7.24 13.76 -4.15
CA ALA A 82 -5.97 13.11 -3.79
C ALA A 82 -5.28 13.76 -2.57
N ARG A 83 -5.72 14.98 -2.15
CA ARG A 83 -5.13 15.75 -1.02
C ARG A 83 -6.04 15.91 0.20
N ALA A 84 -7.34 16.06 -0.01
CA ALA A 84 -8.33 16.47 0.98
C ALA A 84 -8.76 15.34 1.92
N THR A 85 -8.03 14.24 1.89
CA THR A 85 -7.89 13.37 3.04
C THR A 85 -7.08 14.01 4.19
N ASN A 86 -6.55 15.22 4.01
CA ASN A 86 -6.21 16.09 5.13
C ASN A 86 -7.41 16.18 6.08
N LEU A 87 -7.21 15.78 7.34
CA LEU A 87 -8.24 15.91 8.38
C LEU A 87 -8.80 17.34 8.35
N PRO A 88 -10.12 17.54 8.55
CA PRO A 88 -10.73 18.86 8.72
C PRO A 88 -10.16 19.67 9.90
N LEU A 89 -9.26 19.06 10.69
CA LEU A 89 -8.52 19.68 11.79
C LEU A 89 -7.23 20.41 11.34
N GLY A 90 -6.84 20.32 10.06
CA GLY A 90 -5.55 20.80 9.55
C GLY A 90 -5.42 22.33 9.41
N ASP A 91 -6.54 23.04 9.25
CA ASP A 91 -6.54 24.51 9.18
C ASP A 91 -6.61 25.14 10.59
N ALA A 92 -7.07 24.39 11.59
CA ALA A 92 -7.19 24.82 12.98
C ALA A 92 -5.97 24.47 13.86
N LEU A 93 -5.13 23.50 13.45
CA LEU A 93 -3.99 23.04 14.23
C LEU A 93 -2.69 23.22 13.42
N GLY A 94 -1.70 23.88 14.02
CA GLY A 94 -0.49 24.40 13.37
C GLY A 94 0.44 23.37 12.70
N ALA A 95 1.69 23.78 12.44
CA ALA A 95 2.67 22.99 11.65
C ALA A 95 2.88 21.54 12.15
N VAL A 96 2.74 21.29 13.44
CA VAL A 96 2.87 19.96 14.07
C VAL A 96 1.76 19.00 13.62
N ALA A 97 0.51 19.46 13.49
CA ALA A 97 -0.61 18.63 13.04
C ALA A 97 -0.50 18.28 11.55
N ARG A 98 0.07 19.17 10.73
CA ARG A 98 0.41 18.85 9.33
C ARG A 98 1.52 17.80 9.23
N GLY A 99 2.48 17.82 10.15
CA GLY A 99 3.49 16.75 10.29
C GLY A 99 2.87 15.41 10.71
N ALA A 100 1.98 15.44 11.70
CA ALA A 100 1.27 14.24 12.19
C ALA A 100 0.33 13.64 11.14
N ALA A 101 -0.41 14.47 10.39
CA ALA A 101 -1.24 14.01 9.27
C ALA A 101 -0.38 13.36 8.17
N ARG A 102 0.83 13.86 7.91
CA ARG A 102 1.80 13.26 6.98
C ARG A 102 2.38 11.94 7.49
N ALA A 103 2.67 11.82 8.78
CA ALA A 103 3.09 10.56 9.38
C ALA A 103 1.97 9.51 9.36
N ALA A 104 0.70 9.92 9.57
CA ALA A 104 -0.46 9.04 9.46
C ALA A 104 -0.62 8.43 8.07
N TRP A 105 -0.14 9.10 7.01
CA TRP A 105 -0.13 8.56 5.65
C TRP A 105 0.84 7.39 5.46
N THR A 106 2.00 7.45 6.09
CA THR A 106 2.95 6.33 6.08
C THR A 106 2.37 5.13 6.84
N LEU A 107 1.59 5.35 7.91
CA LEU A 107 0.97 4.28 8.69
C LEU A 107 -0.03 3.43 7.89
N VAL A 108 -0.74 4.02 6.92
CA VAL A 108 -1.73 3.30 6.10
C VAL A 108 -1.15 2.69 4.82
N LEU A 109 0.14 2.91 4.54
CA LEU A 109 0.82 2.39 3.35
C LEU A 109 0.73 0.85 3.24
N PRO A 110 0.96 0.04 4.30
CA PRO A 110 0.78 -1.41 4.24
C PRO A 110 -0.64 -1.82 3.82
N PHE A 111 -1.65 -1.09 4.30
CA PHE A 111 -3.05 -1.36 4.00
C PHE A 111 -3.40 -1.06 2.55
N GLY A 112 -2.85 0.01 1.98
CA GLY A 112 -2.96 0.32 0.56
C GLY A 112 -2.31 -0.75 -0.32
N LEU A 113 -1.11 -1.22 0.05
CA LEU A 113 -0.41 -2.30 -0.67
C LEU A 113 -1.22 -3.61 -0.66
N ALA A 114 -1.86 -3.95 0.45
CA ALA A 114 -2.76 -5.11 0.53
C ALA A 114 -3.98 -4.96 -0.41
N ASN A 115 -4.56 -3.75 -0.51
CA ASN A 115 -5.64 -3.46 -1.47
C ASN A 115 -5.16 -3.59 -2.91
N THR A 116 -3.97 -3.11 -3.26
CA THR A 116 -3.39 -3.30 -4.60
C THR A 116 -3.14 -4.77 -4.90
N ALA A 117 -2.66 -5.55 -3.93
CA ALA A 117 -2.46 -6.99 -4.07
C ALA A 117 -3.76 -7.74 -4.39
N TYR A 118 -4.88 -7.32 -3.81
CA TYR A 118 -6.20 -7.89 -4.06
C TYR A 118 -6.59 -7.81 -5.54
N TRP A 119 -6.31 -6.67 -6.18
CA TRP A 119 -6.64 -6.44 -7.58
C TRP A 119 -5.59 -6.98 -8.56
N ALA A 120 -4.37 -7.26 -8.09
CA ALA A 120 -3.33 -7.93 -8.87
C ALA A 120 -3.56 -9.46 -8.99
N ARG A 121 -4.42 -10.03 -8.14
CA ARG A 121 -4.70 -11.48 -8.08
C ARG A 121 -5.35 -11.98 -9.38
N PRO A 122 -5.38 -13.31 -9.64
CA PRO A 122 -6.13 -13.85 -10.77
C PRO A 122 -7.64 -13.61 -10.60
N ILE A 123 -8.19 -12.79 -11.48
CA ILE A 123 -9.63 -12.55 -11.65
C ILE A 123 -9.99 -13.10 -13.03
N HIS A 124 -11.02 -13.94 -13.10
CA HIS A 124 -11.43 -14.58 -14.35
C HIS A 124 -12.78 -14.04 -14.81
N PRO A 125 -12.84 -12.80 -15.32
CA PRO A 125 -14.08 -12.26 -15.85
C PRO A 125 -14.39 -13.00 -17.17
N GLY A 126 -15.60 -13.56 -17.28
CA GLY A 126 -16.10 -14.10 -18.55
C GLY A 126 -15.90 -15.60 -18.85
N ARG A 127 -15.25 -16.40 -17.99
CA ARG A 127 -15.32 -17.89 -18.10
C ARG A 127 -16.48 -18.44 -17.29
N GLN A 128 -17.71 -18.10 -17.68
CA GLN A 128 -18.90 -18.75 -17.14
C GLN A 128 -18.80 -20.27 -17.44
N GLY A 129 -18.75 -21.09 -16.38
CA GLY A 129 -18.66 -22.55 -16.48
C GLY A 129 -17.38 -23.19 -15.92
N ASP A 130 -16.26 -22.46 -15.80
CA ASP A 130 -15.03 -23.03 -15.20
C ASP A 130 -15.07 -22.95 -13.66
N THR A 131 -15.59 -24.00 -13.05
CA THR A 131 -15.73 -24.11 -11.58
C THR A 131 -14.39 -24.12 -10.85
N ARG A 132 -13.27 -24.48 -11.50
CA ARG A 132 -11.94 -24.49 -10.86
C ARG A 132 -11.37 -23.08 -10.83
N ALA A 133 -11.46 -22.34 -11.93
CA ALA A 133 -11.05 -20.94 -12.01
C ALA A 133 -11.84 -20.05 -11.03
N SER A 134 -13.15 -20.25 -10.94
CA SER A 134 -14.01 -19.55 -9.97
C SER A 134 -13.61 -19.83 -8.52
N ARG A 135 -13.36 -21.10 -8.17
CA ARG A 135 -12.89 -21.49 -6.82
C ARG A 135 -11.52 -20.89 -6.49
N ALA A 136 -10.59 -20.89 -7.45
CA ALA A 136 -9.28 -20.29 -7.26
C ALA A 136 -9.36 -18.76 -7.04
N SER A 137 -10.16 -18.04 -7.83
CA SER A 137 -10.34 -16.59 -7.67
C SER A 137 -11.00 -16.21 -6.34
N ARG A 138 -11.95 -17.03 -5.87
CA ARG A 138 -12.55 -16.90 -4.54
C ARG A 138 -11.54 -17.15 -3.42
N GLY A 139 -10.76 -18.21 -3.53
CA GLY A 139 -9.73 -18.56 -2.55
C GLY A 139 -8.68 -17.46 -2.39
N THR A 140 -8.21 -16.88 -3.50
CA THR A 140 -7.26 -15.76 -3.45
C THR A 140 -7.88 -14.48 -2.87
N ALA A 141 -9.16 -14.19 -3.17
CA ALA A 141 -9.86 -13.05 -2.54
C ALA A 141 -9.96 -13.20 -1.02
N ILE A 142 -10.32 -14.41 -0.54
CA ILE A 142 -10.37 -14.73 0.90
C ILE A 142 -8.98 -14.57 1.53
N ALA A 143 -7.95 -15.13 0.91
CA ALA A 143 -6.58 -15.09 1.43
C ALA A 143 -6.08 -13.65 1.64
N VAL A 144 -6.31 -12.74 0.68
CA VAL A 144 -5.87 -11.34 0.83
C VAL A 144 -6.68 -10.59 1.89
N ARG A 145 -7.96 -10.90 2.10
CA ARG A 145 -8.73 -10.29 3.20
C ARG A 145 -8.31 -10.77 4.57
N LEU A 146 -8.04 -12.06 4.70
CA LEU A 146 -7.47 -12.61 5.93
C LEU A 146 -6.08 -11.99 6.20
N TYR A 147 -5.27 -11.83 5.16
CA TYR A 147 -4.01 -11.07 5.25
C TYR A 147 -4.27 -9.63 5.75
N GLY A 148 -5.30 -8.96 5.24
CA GLY A 148 -5.71 -7.64 5.72
C GLY A 148 -6.08 -7.62 7.21
N LEU A 149 -6.85 -8.61 7.69
CA LEU A 149 -7.16 -8.76 9.11
C LEU A 149 -5.88 -8.95 9.94
N LEU A 150 -4.97 -9.82 9.49
CA LEU A 150 -3.69 -10.07 10.18
C LEU A 150 -2.81 -8.81 10.28
N LEU A 151 -2.82 -7.93 9.27
CA LEU A 151 -2.14 -6.62 9.36
C LEU A 151 -2.75 -5.73 10.45
N THR A 152 -4.08 -5.72 10.58
CA THR A 152 -4.76 -5.01 11.68
C THR A 152 -4.35 -5.59 13.02
N LEU A 153 -4.38 -6.92 13.16
CA LEU A 153 -4.00 -7.62 14.39
C LEU A 153 -2.53 -7.34 14.77
N LEU A 154 -1.60 -7.35 13.81
CA LEU A 154 -0.19 -7.03 14.04
C LEU A 154 -0.02 -5.61 14.57
N THR A 155 -0.67 -4.64 13.91
CA THR A 155 -0.63 -3.23 14.31
C THR A 155 -1.16 -3.05 15.73
N VAL A 156 -2.31 -3.66 16.05
CA VAL A 156 -2.93 -3.62 17.38
C VAL A 156 -2.04 -4.30 18.42
N SER A 157 -1.44 -5.44 18.08
CA SER A 157 -0.50 -6.12 18.95
C SER A 157 0.70 -5.23 19.29
N SER A 158 1.22 -4.44 18.34
CA SER A 158 2.34 -3.52 18.61
C SER A 158 1.94 -2.35 19.50
N PHE A 159 0.74 -1.77 19.32
CA PHE A 159 0.21 -0.78 20.26
C PHE A 159 -0.03 -1.38 21.65
N ALA A 160 -0.51 -2.62 21.72
CA ALA A 160 -0.64 -3.36 22.97
C ALA A 160 0.72 -3.65 23.61
N THR A 161 1.77 -3.96 22.83
CA THR A 161 3.14 -4.08 23.33
C THR A 161 3.61 -2.79 23.99
N VAL A 162 3.44 -1.65 23.33
CA VAL A 162 3.82 -0.35 23.90
C VAL A 162 3.00 -0.05 25.16
N GLY A 163 1.68 -0.15 25.08
CA GLY A 163 0.80 0.20 26.18
C GLY A 163 0.95 -0.77 27.36
N LEU A 164 0.66 -2.05 27.15
CA LEU A 164 0.51 -3.03 28.22
C LEU A 164 1.86 -3.51 28.77
N SER A 165 2.85 -3.77 27.89
CA SER A 165 4.17 -4.26 28.33
C SER A 165 5.10 -3.10 28.69
N LEU A 166 5.36 -2.14 27.79
CA LEU A 166 6.36 -1.11 28.09
C LEU A 166 5.86 -0.13 29.17
N VAL A 167 4.63 0.38 29.04
CA VAL A 167 4.11 1.42 29.94
C VAL A 167 3.43 0.85 31.17
N ALA A 168 2.44 -0.04 31.03
CA ALA A 168 1.60 -0.47 32.16
C ALA A 168 2.31 -1.43 33.13
N SER A 169 3.23 -2.27 32.63
CA SER A 169 4.00 -3.21 33.46
C SER A 169 5.44 -2.75 33.71
N GLN A 170 6.26 -2.52 32.67
CA GLN A 170 7.69 -2.30 32.85
C GLN A 170 8.06 -0.97 33.52
N CYS A 171 7.28 0.10 33.28
CA CYS A 171 7.54 1.39 33.94
C CYS A 171 7.13 1.45 35.41
N PHE A 172 6.27 0.55 35.89
CA PHE A 172 5.72 0.58 37.26
C PHE A 172 6.00 -0.75 37.97
N ARG A 173 7.19 -0.87 38.58
CA ARG A 173 7.63 -2.11 39.25
C ARG A 173 7.47 -2.01 40.78
N PRO A 174 7.08 -3.11 41.47
CA PRO A 174 7.11 -3.16 42.93
C PRO A 174 8.55 -3.00 43.45
N LEU A 175 8.76 -2.17 44.48
CA LEU A 175 10.05 -2.09 45.17
C LEU A 175 10.27 -3.38 46.00
N PRO A 176 11.45 -4.01 45.97
CA PRO A 176 11.76 -5.11 46.87
C PRO A 176 11.68 -4.60 48.32
N SER A 177 10.84 -5.23 49.14
CA SER A 177 10.75 -4.95 50.58
C SER A 177 12.07 -5.29 51.28
N LEU A 178 12.62 -4.36 52.05
CA LEU A 178 13.58 -4.71 53.11
C LEU A 178 12.88 -5.64 54.10
N PRO A 179 13.49 -6.77 54.51
CA PRO A 179 12.94 -7.59 55.56
C PRO A 179 13.03 -6.81 56.88
N SER A 180 11.97 -6.85 57.67
CA SER A 180 11.82 -6.26 59.02
C SER A 180 11.48 -4.77 59.08
N THR A 181 10.20 -4.47 58.97
CA THR A 181 9.42 -3.77 60.00
C THR A 181 7.96 -3.90 59.60
N GLY A 182 7.08 -4.28 60.54
CA GLY A 182 5.67 -4.59 60.27
C GLY A 182 5.02 -3.48 59.42
N MET A 183 4.58 -3.82 58.21
CA MET A 183 4.20 -2.86 57.19
C MET A 183 2.71 -2.95 56.85
N SER A 184 2.12 -1.77 56.65
CA SER A 184 0.83 -1.47 56.01
C SER A 184 0.66 -2.22 54.67
N PRO A 185 -0.58 -2.48 54.19
CA PRO A 185 -0.84 -3.21 52.94
C PRO A 185 -0.30 -2.55 51.65
N ASP A 186 0.09 -1.28 51.69
CA ASP A 186 0.51 -0.54 50.48
C ASP A 186 2.01 -0.69 50.20
N GLN A 187 2.41 -1.68 49.39
CA GLN A 187 3.77 -1.73 48.85
C GLN A 187 4.03 -0.52 47.93
N PRO A 188 5.09 0.28 48.13
CA PRO A 188 5.40 1.40 47.25
C PRO A 188 5.83 0.89 45.86
N VAL A 189 5.25 1.50 44.81
CA VAL A 189 5.58 1.23 43.40
C VAL A 189 6.45 2.37 42.88
N ALA A 190 7.65 2.07 42.39
CA ALA A 190 8.51 3.08 41.77
C ALA A 190 8.23 3.21 40.27
N ALA A 191 8.16 4.45 39.78
CA ALA A 191 8.19 4.74 38.35
C ALA A 191 9.65 4.72 37.87
N VAL A 192 9.99 3.76 37.01
CA VAL A 192 11.39 3.48 36.61
C VAL A 192 11.77 4.12 35.28
N CYS A 193 10.77 4.52 34.48
CA CYS A 193 10.96 5.18 33.18
C CYS A 193 11.24 6.67 33.35
N THR A 194 12.46 7.11 33.03
CA THR A 194 12.94 8.48 33.25
C THR A 194 12.24 9.53 32.40
N GLN A 195 11.82 9.14 31.18
CA GLN A 195 11.14 10.02 30.22
C GLN A 195 9.61 9.87 30.23
N LEU A 196 9.04 9.21 31.24
CA LEU A 196 7.59 9.05 31.33
C LEU A 196 6.91 10.39 31.65
N PRO A 197 5.94 10.87 30.85
CA PRO A 197 5.21 12.10 31.12
C PRO A 197 4.55 12.11 32.50
N ASP A 198 4.53 13.27 33.17
CA ASP A 198 3.97 13.40 34.52
C ASP A 198 2.50 13.00 34.61
N SER A 199 1.72 13.25 33.55
CA SER A 199 0.32 12.83 33.45
C SER A 199 0.14 11.30 33.51
N LEU A 200 1.14 10.54 33.07
CA LEU A 200 1.13 9.07 33.13
C LEU A 200 1.68 8.54 34.45
N LYS A 201 2.49 9.32 35.20
CA LYS A 201 2.98 8.92 36.53
C LYS A 201 1.84 8.69 37.53
N ALA A 202 0.69 9.34 37.32
CA ALA A 202 -0.53 9.11 38.12
C ALA A 202 -1.03 7.64 38.08
N LEU A 203 -0.66 6.86 37.05
CA LEU A 203 -0.95 5.42 36.99
C LEU A 203 -0.32 4.63 38.14
N ALA A 204 0.77 5.12 38.75
CA ALA A 204 1.43 4.45 39.88
C ALA A 204 0.47 4.23 41.08
N SER A 205 -0.51 5.14 41.26
CA SER A 205 -1.52 5.05 42.33
C SER A 205 -2.59 3.97 42.11
N ARG A 206 -2.59 3.29 40.96
CA ARG A 206 -3.59 2.30 40.59
C ARG A 206 -3.05 0.88 40.75
N THR A 207 -3.93 -0.07 41.07
CA THR A 207 -3.57 -1.49 41.11
C THR A 207 -3.12 -1.98 39.72
N PRO A 208 -2.32 -3.05 39.61
CA PRO A 208 -1.89 -3.58 38.32
C PRO A 208 -3.07 -3.87 37.37
N GLY A 209 -4.17 -4.45 37.89
CA GLY A 209 -5.39 -4.70 37.11
C GLY A 209 -6.04 -3.42 36.58
N GLN A 210 -6.15 -2.38 37.41
CA GLN A 210 -6.70 -1.08 37.01
C GLN A 210 -5.81 -0.39 35.96
N ARG A 211 -4.47 -0.43 36.12
CA ARG A 211 -3.53 0.10 35.13
C ARG A 211 -3.71 -0.58 33.77
N THR A 212 -3.74 -1.92 33.76
CA THR A 212 -3.97 -2.70 32.53
C THR A 212 -5.29 -2.32 31.88
N ALA A 213 -6.39 -2.20 32.65
CA ALA A 213 -7.70 -1.83 32.13
C ALA A 213 -7.70 -0.43 31.46
N LEU A 214 -7.12 0.58 32.12
CA LEU A 214 -7.03 1.94 31.57
C LEU A 214 -6.24 1.99 30.27
N VAL A 215 -5.10 1.29 30.22
CA VAL A 215 -4.28 1.24 29.01
C VAL A 215 -4.96 0.44 27.90
N LEU A 216 -5.69 -0.63 28.24
CA LEU A 216 -6.47 -1.40 27.26
C LEU A 216 -7.54 -0.54 26.60
N VAL A 217 -8.21 0.33 27.38
CA VAL A 217 -9.14 1.34 26.84
C VAL A 217 -8.41 2.31 25.91
N ALA A 218 -7.23 2.81 26.29
CA ALA A 218 -6.45 3.70 25.44
C ALA A 218 -6.09 3.05 24.09
N VAL A 219 -5.66 1.78 24.09
CA VAL A 219 -5.37 1.04 22.86
C VAL A 219 -6.64 0.81 22.03
N ALA A 220 -7.77 0.49 22.65
CA ALA A 220 -9.05 0.36 21.95
C ALA A 220 -9.51 1.69 21.32
N VAL A 221 -9.34 2.81 22.03
CA VAL A 221 -9.62 4.15 21.50
C VAL A 221 -8.75 4.45 20.29
N LEU A 222 -7.47 4.08 20.28
CA LEU A 222 -6.60 4.25 19.10
C LEU A 222 -7.13 3.47 17.88
N VAL A 223 -7.66 2.26 18.07
CA VAL A 223 -8.31 1.48 17.00
C VAL A 223 -9.55 2.20 16.47
N VAL A 224 -10.38 2.75 17.37
CA VAL A 224 -11.57 3.53 17.00
C VAL A 224 -11.18 4.82 16.28
N LEU A 225 -10.10 5.50 16.70
CA LEU A 225 -9.59 6.70 16.03
C LEU A 225 -9.06 6.39 14.62
N LEU A 226 -8.33 5.29 14.43
CA LEU A 226 -7.91 4.82 13.10
C LEU A 226 -9.13 4.51 12.21
N TRP A 227 -10.17 3.90 12.77
CA TRP A 227 -11.43 3.69 12.08
C TRP A 227 -12.10 5.02 11.69
N LEU A 228 -12.23 5.96 12.64
CA LEU A 228 -12.82 7.27 12.40
C LEU A 228 -12.08 8.02 11.29
N LEU A 229 -10.74 8.04 11.35
CA LEU A 229 -9.89 8.64 10.33
C LEU A 229 -10.14 8.03 8.93
N SER A 230 -10.21 6.70 8.84
CA SER A 230 -10.50 6.01 7.57
C SER A 230 -11.95 6.22 7.10
N SER A 231 -12.88 6.43 8.03
CA SER A 231 -14.32 6.64 7.76
C SER A 231 -14.65 8.08 7.32
N LEU A 232 -13.92 9.09 7.81
CA LEU A 232 -14.11 10.49 7.41
C LEU A 232 -13.80 10.71 5.93
N GLY A 233 -12.83 9.97 5.38
CA GLY A 233 -12.60 9.92 3.94
C GLY A 233 -13.82 9.36 3.19
N ARG A 234 -14.47 8.32 3.72
CA ARG A 234 -15.54 7.57 3.07
C ARG A 234 -16.81 8.41 2.76
N VAL A 235 -17.33 9.13 3.76
CA VAL A 235 -18.64 9.82 3.66
C VAL A 235 -18.64 10.86 2.53
N ARG A 236 -17.53 11.58 2.33
CA ARG A 236 -17.41 12.63 1.29
C ARG A 236 -17.38 12.09 -0.15
N TYR A 237 -16.96 10.84 -0.37
CA TYR A 237 -16.91 10.24 -1.71
C TYR A 237 -18.19 9.48 -2.10
N GLU A 238 -18.91 8.90 -1.13
CA GLU A 238 -20.05 7.99 -1.35
C GLU A 238 -21.43 8.66 -1.41
N GLU A 239 -21.60 9.83 -0.77
CA GLU A 239 -22.91 10.49 -0.61
C GLU A 239 -23.47 11.03 -1.94
N ARG A 240 -22.62 11.60 -2.81
CA ARG A 240 -23.05 12.14 -4.13
C ARG A 240 -23.15 11.08 -5.22
N THR A 241 -22.35 10.03 -5.15
CA THR A 241 -22.42 8.90 -6.08
C THR A 241 -23.74 8.16 -5.94
N SER A 242 -24.22 7.96 -4.71
CA SER A 242 -25.52 7.34 -4.43
C SER A 242 -26.70 8.15 -5.01
N ALA A 243 -26.66 9.49 -4.91
CA ALA A 243 -27.68 10.38 -5.46
C ALA A 243 -27.69 10.40 -7.01
N ARG A 244 -26.52 10.41 -7.67
CA ARG A 244 -26.40 10.33 -9.14
C ARG A 244 -26.67 8.91 -9.68
N HIS A 245 -26.51 7.85 -8.89
CA HIS A 245 -26.88 6.49 -9.28
C HIS A 245 -28.39 6.24 -9.21
N ALA A 246 -29.06 6.81 -8.19
CA ALA A 246 -30.51 6.72 -8.03
C ALA A 246 -31.27 7.31 -9.23
N THR A 247 -30.69 8.31 -9.92
CA THR A 247 -31.24 8.89 -11.14
C THR A 247 -30.82 8.16 -12.43
N ALA A 248 -29.77 7.34 -12.40
CA ALA A 248 -29.25 6.62 -13.57
C ALA A 248 -29.74 5.16 -13.68
N THR A 249 -30.40 4.61 -12.65
CA THR A 249 -30.99 3.26 -12.72
C THR A 249 -32.39 3.34 -13.32
N SER A 250 -32.48 3.31 -14.65
CA SER A 250 -33.75 2.98 -15.31
C SER A 250 -34.05 1.49 -15.08
N PRO A 251 -35.23 1.11 -14.58
CA PRO A 251 -35.60 -0.28 -14.33
C PRO A 251 -35.88 -0.98 -15.68
N GLY A 252 -34.83 -1.43 -16.37
CA GLY A 252 -35.01 -2.10 -17.67
C GLY A 252 -33.76 -2.56 -18.42
N SER A 253 -32.54 -2.17 -18.04
CA SER A 253 -31.34 -2.61 -18.77
C SER A 253 -31.01 -4.09 -18.45
N ARG A 254 -31.26 -4.97 -19.42
CA ARG A 254 -30.68 -6.32 -19.44
C ARG A 254 -29.16 -6.18 -19.35
N THR A 255 -28.56 -6.71 -18.30
CA THR A 255 -27.11 -6.70 -18.08
C THR A 255 -26.40 -7.45 -19.21
N PRO A 256 -25.62 -6.79 -20.09
CA PRO A 256 -24.66 -7.51 -20.90
C PRO A 256 -23.61 -8.05 -19.95
N SER A 257 -23.26 -9.34 -20.05
CA SER A 257 -22.10 -9.89 -19.35
C SER A 257 -20.83 -9.35 -20.02
N SER A 258 -20.47 -8.08 -19.77
CA SER A 258 -19.20 -7.56 -20.28
C SER A 258 -18.06 -8.39 -19.70
N ALA A 259 -17.19 -8.92 -20.56
CA ALA A 259 -16.00 -9.65 -20.12
C ALA A 259 -14.99 -8.73 -19.40
N VAL A 260 -15.20 -7.40 -19.41
CA VAL A 260 -14.38 -6.40 -18.74
C VAL A 260 -14.91 -6.11 -17.34
N LEU A 261 -14.07 -6.29 -16.31
CA LEU A 261 -14.47 -6.14 -14.91
C LEU A 261 -14.85 -4.70 -14.54
N LEU A 262 -14.13 -3.70 -15.06
CA LEU A 262 -14.36 -2.27 -14.77
C LEU A 262 -15.72 -1.75 -15.26
N ALA A 263 -16.32 -2.45 -16.22
CA ALA A 263 -17.66 -2.17 -16.75
C ALA A 263 -18.78 -2.79 -15.90
N THR A 264 -18.44 -3.62 -14.91
CA THR A 264 -19.45 -4.35 -14.13
C THR A 264 -20.22 -3.39 -13.23
N PRO A 265 -21.57 -3.38 -13.29
CA PRO A 265 -22.38 -2.58 -12.38
C PRO A 265 -22.02 -2.84 -10.91
N GLY A 266 -21.84 -1.78 -10.14
CA GLY A 266 -21.47 -1.85 -8.73
C GLY A 266 -19.96 -1.95 -8.44
N PHE A 267 -19.09 -2.08 -9.46
CA PHE A 267 -17.63 -2.12 -9.25
C PHE A 267 -17.10 -0.85 -8.57
N TRP A 268 -17.67 0.31 -8.85
CA TRP A 268 -17.24 1.59 -8.23
C TRP A 268 -18.06 1.96 -6.98
N SER A 269 -18.85 1.03 -6.43
CA SER A 269 -19.68 1.24 -5.24
C SER A 269 -19.47 0.13 -4.19
N HIS A 270 -18.48 0.29 -3.30
CA HIS A 270 -18.10 -0.74 -2.30
C HIS A 270 -18.53 -0.42 -0.86
N ALA A 271 -19.24 0.69 -0.62
CA ALA A 271 -19.61 1.23 0.69
C ALA A 271 -20.02 0.19 1.74
N ARG A 272 -20.97 -0.68 1.39
CA ARG A 272 -21.59 -1.65 2.31
C ARG A 272 -20.62 -2.77 2.70
N LEU A 273 -19.87 -3.30 1.73
CA LEU A 273 -18.88 -4.35 1.97
C LEU A 273 -17.71 -3.81 2.79
N THR A 274 -17.25 -2.60 2.45
CA THR A 274 -16.22 -1.89 3.21
C THR A 274 -16.67 -1.68 4.65
N LEU A 275 -17.91 -1.26 4.90
CA LEU A 275 -18.45 -1.11 6.26
C LEU A 275 -18.48 -2.44 7.03
N ALA A 276 -19.00 -3.53 6.45
CA ALA A 276 -19.03 -4.83 7.10
C ALA A 276 -17.61 -5.34 7.45
N SER A 277 -16.68 -5.24 6.49
CA SER A 277 -15.26 -5.56 6.72
C SER A 277 -14.65 -4.70 7.83
N THR A 278 -15.00 -3.41 7.87
CA THR A 278 -14.53 -2.48 8.90
C THR A 278 -14.93 -2.95 10.30
N LEU A 279 -16.21 -3.26 10.50
CA LEU A 279 -16.74 -3.70 11.79
C LEU A 279 -16.09 -5.03 12.23
N LEU A 280 -15.85 -5.95 11.29
CA LEU A 280 -15.15 -7.20 11.55
C LEU A 280 -13.68 -7.01 11.96
N HIS A 281 -12.97 -6.05 11.36
CA HIS A 281 -11.59 -5.73 11.77
C HIS A 281 -11.54 -5.14 13.18
N VAL A 282 -12.49 -4.26 13.54
CA VAL A 282 -12.59 -3.72 14.91
C VAL A 282 -12.95 -4.83 15.90
N ALA A 283 -13.90 -5.70 15.57
CA ALA A 283 -14.24 -6.85 16.39
C ALA A 283 -13.03 -7.80 16.58
N GLY A 284 -12.28 -8.08 15.51
CA GLY A 284 -11.05 -8.88 15.59
C GLY A 284 -9.98 -8.23 16.46
N ALA A 285 -9.78 -6.91 16.36
CA ALA A 285 -8.84 -6.17 17.19
C ALA A 285 -9.19 -6.26 18.68
N LEU A 286 -10.46 -6.04 19.04
CA LEU A 286 -10.92 -6.13 20.43
C LEU A 286 -10.82 -7.57 20.97
N ALA A 287 -11.14 -8.58 20.15
CA ALA A 287 -11.00 -9.99 20.55
C ALA A 287 -9.54 -10.37 20.80
N LEU A 288 -8.60 -9.88 19.99
CA LEU A 288 -7.17 -10.04 20.23
C LEU A 288 -6.72 -9.40 21.54
N LEU A 289 -7.18 -8.18 21.84
CA LEU A 289 -6.84 -7.49 23.09
C LEU A 289 -7.32 -8.26 24.33
N VAL A 290 -8.54 -8.81 24.29
CA VAL A 290 -9.03 -9.70 25.35
C VAL A 290 -8.17 -10.97 25.44
N GLY A 291 -7.85 -11.59 24.31
CA GLY A 291 -7.02 -12.80 24.26
C GLY A 291 -5.61 -12.58 24.84
N ILE A 292 -4.96 -11.46 24.52
CA ILE A 292 -3.64 -11.07 25.05
C ILE A 292 -3.68 -10.99 26.58
N VAL A 293 -4.65 -10.25 27.13
CA VAL A 293 -4.77 -10.10 28.59
C VAL A 293 -5.13 -11.43 29.25
N ALA A 294 -6.10 -12.16 28.70
CA ALA A 294 -6.53 -13.44 29.24
C ALA A 294 -5.38 -14.48 29.23
N TRP A 295 -4.59 -14.51 28.16
CA TRP A 295 -3.40 -15.36 28.07
C TRP A 295 -2.41 -15.07 29.20
N ASP A 296 -2.02 -13.81 29.40
CA ASP A 296 -1.05 -13.49 30.44
C ASP A 296 -1.58 -13.71 31.86
N ARG A 297 -2.90 -13.71 32.07
CA ARG A 297 -3.48 -14.13 33.35
C ARG A 297 -3.41 -15.62 33.60
N VAL A 298 -3.68 -16.42 32.58
CA VAL A 298 -3.66 -17.87 32.70
C VAL A 298 -2.21 -18.40 32.78
N PHE A 299 -1.31 -17.80 31.99
CA PHE A 299 0.03 -18.34 31.73
C PHE A 299 1.17 -17.45 32.23
N GLY A 300 0.98 -16.14 32.42
CA GLY A 300 2.09 -15.21 32.69
C GLY A 300 2.73 -15.33 34.08
N GLY A 301 2.08 -16.00 35.03
CA GLY A 301 2.55 -16.11 36.42
C GLY A 301 3.56 -17.21 36.70
N VAL A 302 3.87 -18.06 35.71
CA VAL A 302 4.73 -19.24 35.89
C VAL A 302 5.80 -19.27 34.80
N TRP A 303 7.06 -19.44 35.19
CA TRP A 303 8.20 -19.46 34.27
C TRP A 303 8.08 -20.59 33.25
N ALA A 304 7.55 -21.74 33.68
CA ALA A 304 7.23 -22.89 32.83
C ALA A 304 6.10 -22.61 31.81
N CYS A 305 5.45 -21.45 31.84
CA CYS A 305 4.48 -21.05 30.81
C CYS A 305 4.99 -19.90 29.93
N ARG A 306 6.16 -19.31 30.26
CA ARG A 306 6.73 -18.18 29.52
C ARG A 306 7.37 -18.63 28.21
N ASP A 307 7.87 -19.86 28.20
CA ASP A 307 8.29 -20.52 26.98
C ASP A 307 7.17 -21.43 26.50
N ILE A 308 6.83 -21.34 25.21
CA ILE A 308 5.86 -22.25 24.60
C ILE A 308 6.29 -23.71 24.76
N ARG A 309 7.61 -23.94 24.90
CA ARG A 309 8.21 -25.27 25.13
C ARG A 309 7.80 -25.95 26.40
N THR A 310 7.56 -25.17 27.45
CA THR A 310 7.22 -25.66 28.78
C THR A 310 5.72 -25.56 29.05
N ILE A 311 4.92 -25.10 28.09
CA ILE A 311 3.47 -24.89 28.27
C ILE A 311 2.68 -26.16 28.61
N THR A 312 3.23 -27.33 28.27
CA THR A 312 2.66 -28.65 28.61
C THR A 312 3.23 -29.24 29.90
N ASP A 313 4.19 -28.56 30.54
CA ASP A 313 4.66 -28.90 31.88
C ASP A 313 3.45 -28.96 32.81
N ALA A 314 3.40 -29.99 33.66
CA ALA A 314 2.40 -30.11 34.70
C ALA A 314 2.32 -28.84 35.57
N ALA A 315 3.42 -28.12 35.76
CA ALA A 315 3.44 -26.82 36.42
C ALA A 315 2.60 -25.77 35.68
N CYS A 316 2.67 -25.73 34.34
CA CYS A 316 1.88 -24.82 33.52
C CYS A 316 0.41 -25.27 33.38
N LEU A 317 0.15 -26.56 33.15
CA LEU A 317 -1.22 -27.07 33.07
C LEU A 317 -2.01 -26.83 34.36
N ARG A 318 -1.35 -26.88 35.53
CA ARG A 318 -2.00 -26.57 36.82
C ARG A 318 -2.43 -25.11 36.94
N THR A 319 -1.82 -24.15 36.26
CA THR A 319 -2.25 -22.73 36.33
C THR A 319 -3.59 -22.50 35.67
N THR A 320 -3.95 -23.29 34.65
CA THR A 320 -5.24 -23.21 33.95
C THR A 320 -6.44 -23.40 34.88
N THR A 321 -6.25 -24.11 36.00
CA THR A 321 -7.28 -24.34 37.03
C THR A 321 -7.44 -23.20 38.03
N ARG A 322 -6.47 -22.27 38.11
CA ARG A 322 -6.48 -21.17 39.09
C ARG A 322 -7.26 -19.94 38.62
N GLU A 323 -7.35 -19.74 37.31
CA GLU A 323 -8.00 -18.59 36.68
C GLU A 323 -9.03 -19.05 35.61
N PRO A 324 -10.06 -19.84 36.00
CA PRO A 324 -10.99 -20.46 35.04
C PRO A 324 -11.78 -19.43 34.22
N ASP A 325 -12.11 -18.28 34.83
CA ASP A 325 -12.79 -17.18 34.14
C ASP A 325 -11.97 -16.65 32.95
N PHE A 326 -10.66 -16.44 33.15
CA PHE A 326 -9.77 -15.96 32.09
C PHE A 326 -9.47 -17.04 31.05
N LEU A 327 -9.45 -18.32 31.43
CA LEU A 327 -9.35 -19.41 30.46
C LEU A 327 -10.57 -19.44 29.52
N VAL A 328 -11.78 -19.29 30.08
CA VAL A 328 -13.00 -19.20 29.26
C VAL A 328 -12.94 -17.97 28.35
N LEU A 329 -12.54 -16.81 28.87
CA LEU A 329 -12.36 -15.59 28.05
C LEU A 329 -11.35 -15.80 26.93
N LEU A 330 -10.24 -16.49 27.18
CA LEU A 330 -9.22 -16.81 26.18
C LEU A 330 -9.80 -17.70 25.07
N VAL A 331 -10.48 -18.80 25.43
CA VAL A 331 -11.09 -19.72 24.46
C VAL A 331 -12.15 -18.99 23.63
N VAL A 332 -13.03 -18.22 24.27
CA VAL A 332 -14.07 -17.44 23.58
C VAL A 332 -13.45 -16.40 22.65
N ALA A 333 -12.39 -15.71 23.07
CA ALA A 333 -11.68 -14.74 22.24
C ALA A 333 -11.06 -15.40 20.98
N VAL A 334 -10.43 -16.56 21.13
CA VAL A 334 -9.86 -17.34 20.00
C VAL A 334 -10.97 -17.81 19.06
N VAL A 335 -12.08 -18.35 19.59
CA VAL A 335 -13.24 -18.75 18.77
C VAL A 335 -13.81 -17.55 18.01
N LEU A 336 -13.97 -16.39 18.67
CA LEU A 336 -14.47 -15.18 18.02
C LEU A 336 -13.52 -14.69 16.92
N LEU A 337 -12.19 -14.75 17.11
CA LEU A 337 -11.21 -14.44 16.06
C LEU A 337 -11.37 -15.36 14.84
N VAL A 338 -11.54 -16.67 15.05
CA VAL A 338 -11.78 -17.64 13.98
C VAL A 338 -13.10 -17.35 13.26
N LEU A 339 -14.17 -17.06 14.02
CA LEU A 339 -15.48 -16.74 13.45
C LEU A 339 -15.47 -15.42 12.67
N VAL A 340 -14.75 -14.40 13.14
CA VAL A 340 -14.54 -13.14 12.41
C VAL A 340 -13.82 -13.40 11.09
N GLY A 341 -12.75 -14.20 11.09
CA GLY A 341 -12.04 -14.61 9.88
C GLY A 341 -12.93 -15.40 8.91
N HIS A 342 -13.71 -16.36 9.43
CA HIS A 342 -14.69 -17.10 8.66
C HIS A 342 -15.75 -16.17 8.05
N ARG A 343 -16.27 -15.22 8.82
CA ARG A 343 -17.28 -14.27 8.38
C ARG A 343 -16.74 -13.38 7.26
N LEU A 344 -15.52 -12.90 7.39
CA LEU A 344 -14.81 -12.13 6.36
C LEU A 344 -14.64 -12.95 5.07
N ALA A 345 -14.32 -14.24 5.20
CA ALA A 345 -14.23 -15.16 4.06
C ALA A 345 -15.59 -15.39 3.37
N VAL A 346 -16.68 -15.50 4.14
CA VAL A 346 -18.04 -15.60 3.59
C VAL A 346 -18.44 -14.31 2.86
N ASP A 347 -18.10 -13.14 3.41
CA ASP A 347 -18.36 -11.84 2.79
C ASP A 347 -17.58 -11.60 1.50
N SER A 348 -16.47 -12.32 1.26
CA SER A 348 -15.80 -12.36 -0.06
C SER A 348 -16.69 -12.84 -1.19
N ALA A 349 -17.71 -13.64 -0.90
CA ALA A 349 -18.64 -14.07 -1.93
C ALA A 349 -19.54 -12.95 -2.46
N ALA A 350 -19.70 -11.84 -1.73
CA ALA A 350 -20.59 -10.74 -2.08
C ALA A 350 -19.94 -9.70 -3.02
N SER A 351 -18.66 -9.89 -3.37
CA SER A 351 -17.90 -8.92 -4.16
C SER A 351 -18.10 -9.15 -5.65
N VAL A 352 -18.20 -8.06 -6.40
CA VAL A 352 -18.53 -8.05 -7.84
C VAL A 352 -17.49 -8.82 -8.66
N ASP A 353 -16.26 -8.89 -8.18
CA ASP A 353 -15.13 -9.57 -8.80
C ASP A 353 -14.99 -11.05 -8.41
N VAL A 354 -15.88 -11.57 -7.56
CA VAL A 354 -15.92 -12.99 -7.17
C VAL A 354 -17.14 -13.64 -7.82
N PRO A 355 -16.97 -14.59 -8.77
CA PRO A 355 -18.11 -15.25 -9.39
C PRO A 355 -18.95 -15.99 -8.34
N ALA A 356 -20.22 -15.60 -8.20
CA ALA A 356 -21.18 -16.21 -7.29
C ALA A 356 -22.25 -17.02 -8.06
N PRO A 357 -22.76 -18.12 -7.50
CA PRO A 357 -23.89 -18.85 -8.09
C PRO A 357 -25.15 -17.97 -8.11
N ALA A 358 -25.99 -18.12 -9.15
CA ALA A 358 -27.06 -17.22 -9.57
C ALA A 358 -28.20 -16.93 -8.55
N ARG A 359 -28.24 -17.57 -7.38
CA ARG A 359 -29.23 -17.29 -6.33
C ARG A 359 -28.56 -16.54 -5.18
N ARG A 360 -28.67 -15.21 -5.09
CA ARG A 360 -28.52 -14.41 -3.82
C ARG A 360 -28.50 -12.86 -4.02
N SER A 361 -29.50 -12.27 -4.66
CA SER A 361 -29.64 -10.79 -4.68
C SER A 361 -30.22 -10.22 -3.35
N THR A 362 -30.72 -11.05 -2.44
CA THR A 362 -31.42 -10.62 -1.21
C THR A 362 -30.55 -10.56 0.05
N THR A 363 -29.25 -10.85 -0.02
CA THR A 363 -28.39 -11.03 1.18
C THR A 363 -27.61 -9.80 1.62
N ALA A 364 -27.62 -8.69 0.88
CA ALA A 364 -26.87 -7.47 1.22
C ALA A 364 -27.16 -6.93 2.64
N HIS A 365 -28.44 -6.94 3.06
CA HIS A 365 -28.85 -6.47 4.40
C HIS A 365 -28.39 -7.39 5.54
N ARG A 366 -28.18 -8.70 5.26
CA ARG A 366 -27.73 -9.65 6.27
C ARG A 366 -26.25 -9.47 6.61
N HIS A 367 -25.44 -8.95 5.69
CA HIS A 367 -24.00 -8.89 5.89
C HIS A 367 -23.57 -7.87 6.95
N ALA A 368 -24.12 -6.64 6.87
CA ALA A 368 -23.85 -5.59 7.85
C ALA A 368 -24.45 -5.92 9.22
N GLY A 369 -25.68 -6.45 9.27
CA GLY A 369 -26.31 -6.87 10.52
C GLY A 369 -25.51 -7.94 11.27
N ALA A 370 -24.97 -8.94 10.54
CA ALA A 370 -24.10 -9.94 11.15
C ALA A 370 -22.78 -9.32 11.66
N ALA A 371 -22.15 -8.41 10.90
CA ALA A 371 -20.92 -7.77 11.36
C ALA A 371 -21.15 -6.93 12.64
N VAL A 372 -22.30 -6.28 12.76
CA VAL A 372 -22.73 -5.58 13.98
C VAL A 372 -22.87 -6.56 15.16
N SER A 373 -23.46 -7.74 14.97
CA SER A 373 -23.61 -8.70 16.07
C SER A 373 -22.26 -9.22 16.60
N TYR A 374 -21.26 -9.43 15.72
CA TYR A 374 -19.90 -9.78 16.16
C TYR A 374 -19.27 -8.65 16.98
N LEU A 375 -19.39 -7.41 16.51
CA LEU A 375 -18.86 -6.26 17.22
C LEU A 375 -19.50 -6.11 18.60
N VAL A 376 -20.83 -6.19 18.69
CA VAL A 376 -21.57 -6.13 19.96
C VAL A 376 -21.12 -7.23 20.92
N ALA A 377 -21.04 -8.48 20.46
CA ALA A 377 -20.61 -9.61 21.28
C ALA A 377 -19.20 -9.41 21.85
N VAL A 378 -18.25 -8.98 21.01
CA VAL A 378 -16.88 -8.70 21.45
C VAL A 378 -16.81 -7.47 22.36
N SER A 379 -17.61 -6.42 22.11
CA SER A 379 -17.67 -5.24 22.98
C SER A 379 -18.19 -5.58 24.38
N ILE A 380 -19.18 -6.47 24.50
CA ILE A 380 -19.66 -6.98 25.80
C ILE A 380 -18.55 -7.76 26.50
N MET A 381 -17.87 -8.66 25.79
CA MET A 381 -16.73 -9.43 26.32
C MET A 381 -15.57 -8.52 26.78
N PHE A 382 -15.26 -7.48 26.00
CA PHE A 382 -14.24 -6.49 26.32
C PHE A 382 -14.61 -5.68 27.57
N ALA A 383 -15.86 -5.20 27.67
CA ALA A 383 -16.36 -4.50 28.85
C ALA A 383 -16.35 -5.40 30.10
N GLY A 384 -16.73 -6.67 29.96
CA GLY A 384 -16.63 -7.67 31.02
C GLY A 384 -15.19 -7.88 31.50
N THR A 385 -14.24 -7.92 30.56
CA THR A 385 -12.80 -8.03 30.88
C THR A 385 -12.32 -6.80 31.63
N LEU A 386 -12.70 -5.59 31.21
CA LEU A 386 -12.37 -4.35 31.93
C LEU A 386 -12.93 -4.34 33.35
N ALA A 387 -14.20 -4.70 33.52
CA ALA A 387 -14.83 -4.78 34.84
C ALA A 387 -14.13 -5.81 35.73
N ARG A 388 -13.77 -6.96 35.18
CA ARG A 388 -13.05 -8.01 35.90
C ARG A 388 -11.65 -7.54 36.30
N LEU A 389 -10.90 -6.91 35.41
CA LEU A 389 -9.58 -6.34 35.69
C LEU A 389 -9.63 -5.27 36.78
N TRP A 390 -10.69 -4.46 36.78
CA TRP A 390 -10.90 -3.39 37.75
C TRP A 390 -11.21 -3.92 39.15
N ALA A 391 -11.92 -5.04 39.23
CA ALA A 391 -12.37 -5.67 40.48
C ALA A 391 -11.32 -6.59 41.13
N LEU A 392 -10.11 -6.68 40.59
CA LEU A 392 -9.08 -7.55 41.16
C LEU A 392 -8.50 -6.98 42.46
N PRO A 393 -8.25 -7.83 43.47
CA PRO A 393 -7.59 -7.41 44.71
C PRO A 393 -6.20 -6.80 44.45
N ALA A 394 -5.81 -5.84 45.28
CA ALA A 394 -4.48 -5.23 45.23
C ALA A 394 -3.36 -6.25 45.57
N ASP A 395 -3.67 -7.21 46.44
CA ASP A 395 -2.69 -8.13 47.04
C ASP A 395 -2.59 -9.48 46.30
N GLY A 396 -3.45 -9.73 45.31
CA GLY A 396 -3.61 -11.03 44.66
C GLY A 396 -2.50 -11.44 43.68
N ALA A 397 -1.44 -10.64 43.57
CA ALA A 397 -0.37 -10.83 42.59
C ALA A 397 1.02 -10.85 43.23
N VAL A 398 1.25 -11.72 44.22
CA VAL A 398 2.62 -12.16 44.53
C VAL A 398 3.02 -13.19 43.46
N HIS A 399 3.29 -12.68 42.26
CA HIS A 399 4.01 -13.41 41.22
C HIS A 399 5.48 -13.50 41.63
N ASP A 400 6.17 -14.57 41.20
CA ASP A 400 7.61 -14.71 41.42
C ASP A 400 8.34 -13.40 41.04
N PRO A 401 9.03 -12.74 41.97
CA PRO A 401 9.74 -11.48 41.72
C PRO A 401 10.77 -11.59 40.58
N ARG A 402 11.25 -12.80 40.27
CA ARG A 402 12.20 -13.09 39.19
C ARG A 402 11.56 -13.01 37.79
N LEU A 403 10.23 -13.14 37.70
CA LEU A 403 9.48 -13.13 36.44
C LEU A 403 9.16 -11.73 35.91
N GLY A 404 9.75 -10.69 36.51
CA GLY A 404 9.49 -9.28 36.27
C GLY A 404 9.15 -8.88 34.83
N SER A 405 7.96 -8.31 34.69
CA SER A 405 7.60 -7.18 33.80
C SER A 405 7.30 -7.39 32.31
N GLU A 406 7.62 -8.52 31.68
CA GLU A 406 7.30 -8.78 30.27
C GLU A 406 6.12 -9.73 30.08
N LEU A 407 5.16 -9.33 29.25
CA LEU A 407 3.96 -10.09 28.91
C LEU A 407 4.26 -11.11 27.79
N SER A 408 4.18 -12.40 28.13
CA SER A 408 4.50 -13.53 27.23
C SER A 408 3.65 -13.54 25.94
N SER A 409 2.37 -13.18 26.05
CA SER A 409 1.45 -13.11 24.91
C SER A 409 1.93 -12.13 23.83
N LEU A 410 2.58 -11.03 24.25
CA LEU A 410 3.07 -9.95 23.39
C LEU A 410 4.43 -10.25 22.77
N MET A 411 5.06 -11.36 23.14
CA MET A 411 6.21 -11.95 22.43
C MET A 411 5.72 -12.93 21.34
N VAL A 412 4.74 -13.77 21.66
CA VAL A 412 4.25 -14.83 20.76
C VAL A 412 3.36 -14.27 19.65
N ALA A 413 2.44 -13.37 19.98
CA ALA A 413 1.44 -12.89 19.03
C ALA A 413 2.05 -12.19 17.79
N PRO A 414 2.98 -11.22 17.91
CA PRO A 414 3.59 -10.59 16.74
C PRO A 414 4.32 -11.59 15.84
N THR A 415 5.08 -12.53 16.42
CA THR A 415 5.83 -13.56 15.70
C THR A 415 4.89 -14.48 14.91
N ALA A 416 3.82 -14.96 15.54
CA ALA A 416 2.81 -15.80 14.88
C ALA A 416 2.10 -15.03 13.75
N LEU A 417 1.74 -13.77 13.98
CA LEU A 417 1.10 -12.92 12.97
C LEU A 417 2.01 -12.66 11.77
N VAL A 418 3.30 -12.37 11.98
CA VAL A 418 4.28 -12.19 10.90
C VAL A 418 4.48 -13.48 10.11
N ALA A 419 4.55 -14.64 10.78
CA ALA A 419 4.66 -15.93 10.10
C ALA A 419 3.44 -16.20 9.20
N LEU A 420 2.23 -15.98 9.69
CA LEU A 420 0.99 -16.12 8.90
C LEU A 420 0.94 -15.13 7.71
N LEU A 421 1.35 -13.89 7.93
CA LEU A 421 1.45 -12.88 6.87
C LEU A 421 2.42 -13.31 5.77
N LEU A 422 3.60 -13.84 6.13
CA LEU A 422 4.61 -14.33 5.19
C LEU A 422 4.11 -15.53 4.39
N VAL A 423 3.43 -16.48 5.04
CA VAL A 423 2.84 -17.65 4.37
C VAL A 423 1.88 -17.22 3.27
N LEU A 424 0.97 -16.30 3.59
CA LEU A 424 0.01 -15.77 2.63
C LEU A 424 0.73 -15.00 1.51
N ALA A 425 1.69 -14.13 1.84
CA ALA A 425 2.46 -13.35 0.88
C ALA A 425 3.29 -14.21 -0.09
N VAL A 426 3.95 -15.25 0.42
CA VAL A 426 4.73 -16.21 -0.39
C VAL A 426 3.80 -17.04 -1.27
N SER A 427 2.68 -17.53 -0.74
CA SER A 427 1.71 -18.28 -1.54
C SER A 427 1.21 -17.45 -2.72
N ALA A 428 1.06 -16.13 -2.52
CA ALA A 428 0.58 -15.17 -3.50
C ALA A 428 1.54 -14.93 -4.67
N LEU A 429 2.82 -15.25 -4.53
CA LEU A 429 3.78 -15.24 -5.64
C LEU A 429 3.44 -16.27 -6.73
N ALA A 430 2.65 -17.29 -6.39
CA ALA A 430 2.28 -18.39 -7.28
C ALA A 430 0.80 -18.42 -7.66
N TRP A 431 -0.05 -17.54 -7.11
CA TRP A 431 -1.51 -17.59 -7.36
C TRP A 431 -1.89 -17.49 -8.82
N ARG A 432 -1.14 -16.71 -9.60
CA ARG A 432 -1.37 -16.61 -11.04
C ARG A 432 -0.86 -17.85 -11.77
N ASP A 433 0.09 -18.64 -11.26
CA ASP A 433 0.58 -19.82 -11.98
C ASP A 433 -0.45 -20.99 -11.99
N SER A 434 -1.02 -21.29 -13.17
CA SER A 434 -2.08 -22.30 -13.33
C SER A 434 -1.60 -23.74 -13.19
N ARG A 435 -0.30 -24.01 -13.28
CA ARG A 435 0.19 -25.38 -13.41
C ARG A 435 0.28 -26.11 -12.07
N ARG A 436 0.48 -25.43 -10.94
CA ARG A 436 0.54 -26.06 -9.60
C ARG A 436 0.23 -25.12 -8.40
N PRO A 437 -0.86 -24.32 -8.40
CA PRO A 437 -1.12 -23.35 -7.32
C PRO A 437 -1.26 -24.04 -5.96
N TRP A 438 -1.90 -25.21 -5.94
CA TRP A 438 -2.07 -26.05 -4.77
C TRP A 438 -0.76 -26.55 -4.18
N THR A 439 0.30 -26.81 -4.96
CA THR A 439 1.57 -27.28 -4.38
C THR A 439 2.31 -26.18 -3.63
N THR A 440 2.19 -24.92 -4.06
CA THR A 440 2.74 -23.76 -3.34
C THR A 440 1.89 -23.34 -2.16
N ILE A 441 0.56 -23.46 -2.28
CA ILE A 441 -0.36 -23.28 -1.14
C ILE A 441 -0.12 -24.39 -0.11
N TRP A 442 -0.05 -25.66 -0.53
CA TRP A 442 0.26 -26.79 0.35
C TRP A 442 1.69 -26.75 0.86
N ALA A 443 2.69 -26.28 0.11
CA ALA A 443 4.04 -26.09 0.65
C ALA A 443 4.09 -24.94 1.66
N ALA A 444 3.32 -23.86 1.44
CA ALA A 444 3.21 -22.76 2.40
C ALA A 444 2.42 -23.19 3.65
N VAL A 445 1.35 -23.97 3.47
CA VAL A 445 0.57 -24.59 4.55
C VAL A 445 1.41 -25.64 5.28
N LEU A 446 2.16 -26.50 4.59
CA LEU A 446 3.06 -27.48 5.18
C LEU A 446 4.26 -26.80 5.85
N ALA A 447 4.74 -25.67 5.34
CA ALA A 447 5.74 -24.85 6.03
C ALA A 447 5.14 -24.14 7.24
N THR A 448 3.88 -23.69 7.17
CA THR A 448 3.16 -23.12 8.33
C THR A 448 2.96 -24.20 9.38
N VAL A 449 2.43 -25.36 8.97
CA VAL A 449 2.22 -26.54 9.79
C VAL A 449 3.54 -27.03 10.33
N ALA A 450 4.63 -27.04 9.57
CA ALA A 450 5.96 -27.41 10.05
C ALA A 450 6.62 -26.33 10.92
N LEU A 451 6.26 -25.06 10.78
CA LEU A 451 6.73 -23.98 11.67
C LEU A 451 5.91 -23.92 12.96
N THR A 452 4.60 -24.14 12.89
CA THR A 452 3.75 -24.34 14.06
C THR A 452 4.00 -25.68 14.69
N ALA A 453 4.30 -26.74 13.93
CA ALA A 453 4.69 -28.05 14.45
C ALA A 453 6.13 -28.05 14.92
N ALA A 454 7.07 -27.29 14.34
CA ALA A 454 8.35 -27.05 15.00
C ALA A 454 8.10 -26.27 16.30
N ALA A 455 7.32 -25.19 16.26
CA ALA A 455 6.91 -24.44 17.44
C ALA A 455 6.00 -25.22 18.42
N MET A 456 5.49 -26.42 18.08
CA MET A 456 4.64 -27.29 18.92
C MET A 456 5.33 -28.62 19.30
N ASP A 457 6.23 -29.16 18.49
CA ASP A 457 7.11 -30.31 18.80
C ASP A 457 8.22 -29.86 19.76
N LEU A 458 8.57 -28.58 19.70
CA LEU A 458 9.27 -27.88 20.77
C LEU A 458 8.49 -27.86 22.11
N THR A 459 7.22 -28.30 22.15
CA THR A 459 6.30 -28.12 23.30
C THR A 459 5.76 -29.40 23.93
N VAL A 460 6.07 -30.58 23.39
CA VAL A 460 5.69 -31.87 24.00
C VAL A 460 6.97 -32.71 24.10
N GLY A 461 7.70 -32.50 25.19
CA GLY A 461 9.10 -32.87 25.36
C GLY A 461 9.43 -34.36 25.49
N ASP A 462 8.96 -35.24 24.61
CA ASP A 462 9.30 -36.67 24.73
C ASP A 462 9.57 -37.45 23.43
N VAL A 463 9.75 -36.77 22.29
CA VAL A 463 10.18 -37.47 21.06
C VAL A 463 11.41 -36.79 20.44
N ARG A 464 12.54 -37.51 20.41
CA ARG A 464 13.82 -37.13 19.77
C ARG A 464 13.70 -37.06 18.23
N LEU A 465 12.79 -36.26 17.69
CA LEU A 465 12.70 -35.92 16.26
C LEU A 465 13.22 -34.49 15.97
N SER A 466 13.69 -33.74 16.98
CA SER A 466 13.84 -32.28 16.94
C SER A 466 14.85 -31.71 15.93
N GLY A 467 16.00 -32.34 15.69
CA GLY A 467 17.00 -31.77 14.78
C GLY A 467 16.61 -31.79 13.29
N TRP A 468 15.88 -32.82 12.85
CA TRP A 468 15.57 -32.99 11.42
C TRP A 468 14.32 -32.23 11.00
N LEU A 469 13.32 -32.04 11.86
CA LEU A 469 12.13 -31.22 11.57
C LEU A 469 12.48 -29.74 11.44
N GLU A 470 13.37 -29.24 12.29
CA GLU A 470 13.94 -27.88 12.17
C GLU A 470 14.77 -27.73 10.89
N ALA A 471 15.62 -28.71 10.59
CA ALA A 471 16.39 -28.72 9.34
C ALA A 471 15.48 -28.81 8.11
N VAL A 472 14.39 -29.57 8.16
CA VAL A 472 13.39 -29.68 7.08
C VAL A 472 12.57 -28.40 6.96
N GLY A 473 12.13 -27.78 8.05
CA GLY A 473 11.43 -26.50 8.07
C GLY A 473 12.32 -25.37 7.52
N ALA A 474 13.57 -25.28 7.97
CA ALA A 474 14.56 -24.33 7.47
C ALA A 474 14.94 -24.62 6.00
N ALA A 475 15.09 -25.89 5.61
CA ALA A 475 15.36 -26.27 4.22
C ALA A 475 14.16 -25.99 3.31
N LEU A 476 12.93 -26.17 3.78
CA LEU A 476 11.71 -25.82 3.06
C LEU A 476 11.58 -24.30 2.92
N LEU A 477 11.84 -23.54 3.99
CA LEU A 477 11.87 -22.08 3.94
C LEU A 477 12.98 -21.57 3.02
N LEU A 478 14.17 -22.16 3.06
CA LEU A 478 15.29 -21.82 2.18
C LEU A 478 15.00 -22.23 0.73
N ALA A 479 14.35 -23.38 0.50
CA ALA A 479 13.93 -23.81 -0.83
C ALA A 479 12.82 -22.93 -1.39
N ILE A 480 11.88 -22.50 -0.54
CA ILE A 480 10.87 -21.49 -0.87
C ILE A 480 11.57 -20.18 -1.17
N ALA A 481 12.50 -19.70 -0.33
CA ALA A 481 13.25 -18.47 -0.52
C ALA A 481 14.07 -18.47 -1.80
N LEU A 482 14.77 -19.56 -2.09
CA LEU A 482 15.54 -19.72 -3.31
C LEU A 482 14.62 -19.82 -4.52
N ARG A 483 13.48 -20.51 -4.42
CA ARG A 483 12.49 -20.59 -5.49
C ARG A 483 11.81 -19.25 -5.76
N THR A 484 11.48 -18.46 -4.73
CA THR A 484 10.85 -17.14 -4.85
C THR A 484 11.83 -16.12 -5.39
N THR A 485 13.05 -16.04 -4.84
CA THR A 485 14.11 -15.17 -5.35
C THR A 485 14.48 -15.52 -6.79
N THR A 486 14.63 -16.82 -7.14
CA THR A 486 14.90 -17.21 -8.52
C THR A 486 13.71 -16.95 -9.46
N ALA A 487 12.46 -17.09 -9.00
CA ALA A 487 11.27 -16.77 -9.80
C ALA A 487 11.17 -15.27 -10.10
N LEU A 488 11.52 -14.42 -9.13
CA LEU A 488 11.55 -12.96 -9.28
C LEU A 488 12.74 -12.51 -10.15
N LEU A 489 13.93 -13.10 -9.96
CA LEU A 489 15.17 -12.60 -10.57
C LEU A 489 15.53 -13.25 -11.92
N ARG A 490 15.24 -14.54 -12.18
CA ARG A 490 15.72 -15.24 -13.40
C ARG A 490 14.73 -15.24 -14.57
N PRO A 491 15.14 -14.88 -15.81
CA PRO A 491 14.27 -14.90 -16.98
C PRO A 491 13.74 -16.30 -17.28
N ARG A 492 12.43 -16.51 -17.09
CA ARG A 492 11.74 -17.74 -17.53
C ARG A 492 11.08 -17.54 -18.89
N LYS A 493 11.18 -18.54 -19.78
CA LYS A 493 10.37 -18.67 -21.01
C LYS A 493 8.90 -19.03 -20.69
N THR A 494 8.21 -18.17 -19.93
CA THR A 494 6.83 -18.42 -19.47
C THR A 494 5.80 -17.64 -20.28
N ALA A 495 4.58 -18.17 -20.35
CA ALA A 495 3.42 -17.48 -20.93
C ALA A 495 3.13 -16.12 -20.24
N ARG A 496 3.51 -15.98 -18.96
CA ARG A 496 3.28 -14.80 -18.12
C ARG A 496 4.43 -13.78 -18.11
N ARG A 497 5.39 -13.87 -19.03
CA ARG A 497 6.49 -12.88 -19.16
C ARG A 497 5.99 -11.44 -19.32
N HIS A 498 4.75 -11.27 -19.76
CA HIS A 498 4.10 -9.99 -19.99
C HIS A 498 3.29 -9.47 -18.78
N GLU A 499 3.23 -10.23 -17.68
CA GLU A 499 2.66 -9.79 -16.42
C GLU A 499 3.78 -9.29 -15.49
N GLY A 500 3.42 -8.39 -14.55
CA GLY A 500 4.31 -7.82 -13.54
C GLY A 500 4.94 -8.91 -12.69
N TRP A 501 6.27 -8.86 -12.54
CA TRP A 501 7.06 -9.90 -11.89
C TRP A 501 6.71 -11.32 -12.37
N ARG A 502 6.35 -11.44 -13.66
CA ARG A 502 5.94 -12.69 -14.32
C ARG A 502 4.71 -13.35 -13.67
N GLY A 503 3.80 -12.55 -13.14
CA GLY A 503 2.57 -12.98 -12.47
C GLY A 503 2.68 -13.04 -10.94
N ALA A 504 3.85 -12.75 -10.37
CA ALA A 504 4.06 -12.72 -8.92
C ALA A 504 3.63 -11.42 -8.23
N GLY A 505 3.01 -10.48 -8.98
CA GLY A 505 2.55 -9.18 -8.46
C GLY A 505 1.80 -9.21 -7.13
N PRO A 506 0.80 -10.10 -6.92
CA PRO A 506 0.11 -10.20 -5.64
C PRO A 506 1.08 -10.42 -4.47
N GLY A 507 1.97 -11.41 -4.59
CA GLY A 507 2.94 -11.71 -3.53
C GLY A 507 3.98 -10.60 -3.33
N VAL A 508 4.42 -9.91 -4.38
CA VAL A 508 5.33 -8.76 -4.24
C VAL A 508 4.66 -7.64 -3.42
N PHE A 509 3.41 -7.28 -3.71
CA PHE A 509 2.69 -6.27 -2.95
C PHE A 509 2.45 -6.69 -1.49
N LEU A 510 2.11 -7.95 -1.24
CA LEU A 510 1.94 -8.47 0.13
C LEU A 510 3.27 -8.52 0.90
N LEU A 511 4.39 -8.88 0.27
CA LEU A 511 5.70 -8.85 0.91
C LEU A 511 6.11 -7.43 1.28
N LEU A 512 5.90 -6.46 0.39
CA LEU A 512 6.14 -5.05 0.68
C LEU A 512 5.23 -4.54 1.81
N ALA A 513 3.96 -4.95 1.82
CA ALA A 513 3.04 -4.61 2.90
C ALA A 513 3.50 -5.16 4.25
N THR A 514 3.91 -6.44 4.32
CA THR A 514 4.44 -7.05 5.54
C THR A 514 5.72 -6.34 5.99
N ALA A 515 6.64 -6.08 5.07
CA ALA A 515 7.91 -5.41 5.37
C ALA A 515 7.68 -3.99 5.91
N THR A 516 6.87 -3.17 5.22
CA THR A 516 6.55 -1.82 5.68
C THR A 516 5.82 -1.85 7.02
N SER A 517 4.86 -2.75 7.22
CA SER A 517 4.16 -2.90 8.50
C SER A 517 5.14 -3.22 9.62
N MET A 518 6.07 -4.14 9.39
CA MET A 518 7.03 -4.56 10.40
C MET A 518 8.04 -3.44 10.71
N VAL A 519 8.49 -2.68 9.71
CA VAL A 519 9.33 -1.49 9.94
C VAL A 519 8.61 -0.48 10.84
N LEU A 520 7.34 -0.19 10.57
CA LEU A 520 6.55 0.74 11.37
C LEU A 520 6.30 0.23 12.79
N CYS A 521 5.97 -1.06 12.94
CA CYS A 521 5.73 -1.68 14.23
C CYS A 521 7.01 -1.76 15.08
N SER A 522 8.15 -2.11 14.49
CA SER A 522 9.46 -2.08 15.16
C SER A 522 9.89 -0.67 15.54
N LEU A 523 9.68 0.32 14.68
CA LEU A 523 9.94 1.71 15.01
C LEU A 523 9.07 2.19 16.18
N LEU A 524 7.80 1.82 16.19
CA LEU A 524 6.88 2.14 17.29
C LEU A 524 7.35 1.51 18.61
N VAL A 525 7.57 0.20 18.64
CA VAL A 525 7.90 -0.53 19.88
C VAL A 525 9.32 -0.20 20.34
N SER A 526 10.32 -0.43 19.50
CA SER A 526 11.73 -0.23 19.86
C SER A 526 12.09 1.25 20.03
N GLY A 527 11.47 2.14 19.24
CA GLY A 527 11.61 3.59 19.40
C GLY A 527 11.02 4.09 20.71
N THR A 528 9.84 3.58 21.11
CA THR A 528 9.25 3.93 22.41
C THR A 528 10.08 3.39 23.57
N ALA A 529 10.57 2.15 23.49
CA ALA A 529 11.46 1.59 24.51
C ALA A 529 12.75 2.43 24.66
N ALA A 530 13.38 2.81 23.54
CA ALA A 530 14.56 3.68 23.55
C ALA A 530 14.26 5.06 24.15
N TYR A 531 13.11 5.64 23.82
CA TYR A 531 12.66 6.92 24.39
C TYR A 531 12.47 6.83 25.91
N LEU A 532 11.77 5.81 26.40
CA LEU A 532 11.49 5.64 27.84
C LEU A 532 12.75 5.45 28.69
N ASN A 533 13.81 4.88 28.12
CA ASN A 533 15.10 4.70 28.79
C ASN A 533 15.94 5.99 28.90
N GLY A 534 15.76 6.98 27.99
CA GLY A 534 16.45 8.27 28.02
C GLY A 534 17.93 8.28 27.55
N PRO A 535 18.54 9.47 27.33
CA PRO A 535 19.89 9.61 26.76
C PRO A 535 21.07 9.42 27.74
N ALA A 536 20.84 9.31 29.05
CA ALA A 536 21.88 9.41 30.09
C ALA A 536 22.68 8.11 30.39
N ASP A 537 22.30 6.96 29.82
CA ASP A 537 22.92 5.65 30.13
C ASP A 537 24.10 5.25 29.23
N GLY A 538 24.56 6.16 28.37
CA GLY A 538 25.74 5.96 27.51
C GLY A 538 27.08 6.30 28.15
N ALA A 539 27.11 6.99 29.31
CA ALA A 539 28.33 7.67 29.78
C ALA A 539 28.66 7.50 31.28
N ARG A 540 27.97 6.66 32.05
CA ARG A 540 28.26 6.47 33.49
C ARG A 540 28.46 5.00 33.83
N LEU A 541 29.72 4.56 33.74
CA LEU A 541 30.21 3.25 34.18
C LEU A 541 31.23 3.46 35.31
N ALA A 542 31.11 2.59 36.32
CA ALA A 542 31.97 2.36 37.50
C ALA A 542 31.78 3.30 38.71
N VAL A 543 31.20 2.76 39.78
CA VAL A 543 31.45 3.19 41.18
C VAL A 543 31.76 1.93 42.01
N PRO A 544 32.80 1.94 42.88
CA PRO A 544 33.20 0.79 43.70
C PRO A 544 32.21 0.43 44.83
N PRO A 545 32.34 -0.75 45.47
CA PRO A 545 31.30 -1.38 46.30
C PRO A 545 31.06 -0.75 47.69
N GLU A 546 31.70 0.36 48.03
CA GLU A 546 31.87 0.80 49.43
C GLU A 546 30.88 1.88 49.93
N HIS A 547 29.78 2.13 49.20
CA HIS A 547 28.75 3.12 49.56
C HIS A 547 27.31 2.56 49.63
N ALA A 548 27.13 1.41 50.26
CA ALA A 548 25.80 0.80 50.50
C ALA A 548 25.04 1.39 51.71
N THR A 549 25.67 2.18 52.58
CA THR A 549 25.10 2.61 53.87
C THR A 549 24.41 3.98 53.86
N ALA A 550 24.45 4.73 52.75
CA ALA A 550 23.87 6.09 52.68
C ALA A 550 22.37 6.12 52.27
N ALA A 551 21.80 5.01 51.79
CA ALA A 551 20.42 4.94 51.30
C ALA A 551 19.36 4.98 52.41
N GLU A 552 19.75 4.73 53.67
CA GLU A 552 18.85 4.62 54.82
C GLU A 552 18.43 6.00 55.38
N ALA A 553 19.23 7.04 55.15
CA ALA A 553 19.00 8.38 55.70
C ALA A 553 18.05 9.26 54.84
N ALA A 554 17.87 8.95 53.55
CA ALA A 554 17.10 9.78 52.61
C ALA A 554 15.58 9.54 52.63
N TRP A 555 15.09 8.53 53.38
CA TRP A 555 13.67 8.14 53.38
C TRP A 555 12.80 8.99 54.33
N LYS A 556 13.38 9.77 55.24
CA LYS A 556 12.62 10.56 56.22
C LYS A 556 12.30 11.97 55.68
N GLY A 557 11.26 12.09 54.84
CA GLY A 557 10.49 13.35 54.77
C GLY A 557 10.02 13.90 53.42
N GLY A 558 10.21 13.22 52.28
CA GLY A 558 9.73 13.70 50.96
C GLY A 558 8.44 13.02 50.47
N PRO A 559 7.61 13.68 49.64
CA PRO A 559 6.51 13.02 48.95
C PRO A 559 7.04 11.85 48.10
N VAL A 560 6.32 10.72 48.15
CA VAL A 560 6.69 9.36 47.69
C VAL A 560 7.05 9.23 46.19
N PHE A 561 7.09 10.34 45.44
CA PHE A 561 7.24 10.34 43.98
C PHE A 561 8.66 10.62 43.46
N ASP A 562 9.64 10.96 44.31
CA ASP A 562 10.99 11.39 43.89
C ASP A 562 12.15 10.54 44.45
N VAL A 563 11.94 9.24 44.72
CA VAL A 563 13.06 8.34 45.07
C VAL A 563 13.72 7.82 43.80
N VAL A 564 14.68 8.58 43.26
CA VAL A 564 15.74 8.03 42.39
C VAL A 564 16.80 7.40 43.30
N PRO A 565 17.07 6.08 43.23
CA PRO A 565 18.19 5.51 43.97
C PRO A 565 19.50 6.11 43.46
N THR A 566 20.19 6.91 44.28
CA THR A 566 21.48 7.53 43.97
C THR A 566 22.68 6.64 44.36
N SER A 567 22.56 5.30 44.24
CA SER A 567 23.64 4.31 44.40
C SER A 567 23.27 2.98 43.68
N PRO A 568 24.21 2.16 43.16
CA PRO A 568 24.08 1.47 41.89
C PRO A 568 23.32 0.13 41.98
N ALA A 569 22.01 0.17 41.86
CA ALA A 569 21.26 -0.98 41.33
C ALA A 569 21.43 -1.00 39.79
N PRO A 570 21.52 -2.19 39.13
CA PRO A 570 21.57 -2.24 37.68
C PRO A 570 20.37 -1.47 37.13
N ALA A 571 20.61 -0.41 36.35
CA ALA A 571 19.57 0.42 35.77
C ALA A 571 18.51 -0.50 35.15
N VAL A 572 17.32 -0.50 35.75
CA VAL A 572 16.22 -1.35 35.34
C VAL A 572 15.70 -0.82 34.01
N ARG A 573 16.09 -1.47 32.91
CA ARG A 573 15.77 -1.03 31.54
C ARG A 573 14.42 -1.56 31.10
N VAL A 574 13.73 -0.75 30.31
CA VAL A 574 12.59 -1.20 29.51
C VAL A 574 13.13 -2.01 28.33
N ALA A 575 12.71 -3.26 28.22
CA ALA A 575 13.09 -4.19 27.16
C ALA A 575 11.94 -4.35 26.16
N ALA A 576 12.26 -4.07 24.89
CA ALA A 576 11.38 -4.40 23.77
C ALA A 576 11.49 -5.90 23.44
N PRO A 577 10.40 -6.57 23.03
CA PRO A 577 10.48 -7.96 22.61
C PRO A 577 11.50 -8.14 21.48
N ALA A 578 12.26 -9.23 21.55
CA ALA A 578 13.38 -9.52 20.65
C ALA A 578 12.97 -9.42 19.17
N ALA A 579 11.78 -9.92 18.80
CA ALA A 579 11.34 -9.94 17.40
C ALA A 579 11.30 -8.54 16.77
N TYR A 580 10.92 -7.51 17.53
CA TYR A 580 10.91 -6.13 17.05
C TYR A 580 12.32 -5.55 16.90
N VAL A 581 13.22 -5.88 17.82
CA VAL A 581 14.62 -5.40 17.85
C VAL A 581 15.43 -6.08 16.75
N GLU A 582 15.36 -7.41 16.65
CA GLU A 582 16.03 -8.20 15.63
C GLU A 582 15.59 -7.78 14.23
N PHE A 583 14.28 -7.59 14.03
CA PHE A 583 13.78 -7.06 12.76
C PHE A 583 14.28 -5.64 12.47
N ALA A 584 14.29 -4.74 13.46
CA ALA A 584 14.81 -3.38 13.28
C ALA A 584 16.29 -3.39 12.86
N THR A 585 17.10 -4.23 13.50
CA THR A 585 18.51 -4.41 13.14
C THR A 585 18.68 -4.96 11.73
N ALA A 586 17.92 -5.99 11.38
CA ALA A 586 18.02 -6.63 10.07
C ALA A 586 17.48 -5.74 8.93
N THR A 587 16.54 -4.84 9.24
CA THR A 587 16.06 -3.83 8.29
C THR A 587 17.17 -2.90 7.80
N LEU A 588 18.15 -2.57 8.64
CA LEU A 588 19.31 -1.76 8.22
C LEU A 588 20.14 -2.45 7.14
N LEU A 589 20.22 -3.79 7.18
CA LEU A 589 20.88 -4.56 6.13
C LEU A 589 20.11 -4.49 4.80
N VAL A 590 18.76 -4.49 4.85
CA VAL A 590 17.93 -4.28 3.65
C VAL A 590 18.15 -2.89 3.08
N VAL A 591 18.15 -1.86 3.94
CA VAL A 591 18.39 -0.48 3.52
C VAL A 591 19.78 -0.35 2.90
N ALA A 592 20.82 -0.86 3.57
CA ALA A 592 22.19 -0.84 3.07
C ALA A 592 22.32 -1.59 1.74
N ALA A 593 21.78 -2.80 1.63
CA ALA A 593 21.77 -3.58 0.39
C ALA A 593 21.03 -2.84 -0.74
N THR A 594 19.90 -2.21 -0.43
CA THR A 594 19.15 -1.39 -1.41
C THR A 594 19.96 -0.19 -1.86
N VAL A 595 20.61 0.52 -0.94
CA VAL A 595 21.51 1.64 -1.25
C VAL A 595 22.69 1.19 -2.10
N VAL A 596 23.31 0.04 -1.80
CA VAL A 596 24.39 -0.54 -2.61
C VAL A 596 23.91 -0.86 -4.03
N VAL A 597 22.70 -1.43 -4.20
CA VAL A 597 22.12 -1.67 -5.52
C VAL A 597 21.91 -0.36 -6.28
N LEU A 598 21.35 0.67 -5.64
CA LEU A 598 21.14 1.98 -6.24
C LEU A 598 22.45 2.69 -6.61
N ILE A 599 23.47 2.61 -5.74
CA ILE A 599 24.82 3.12 -6.02
C ILE A 599 25.43 2.35 -7.17
N GLY A 600 25.34 1.02 -7.19
CA GLY A 600 25.85 0.19 -8.29
C GLY A 600 25.20 0.56 -9.62
N MET A 601 23.90 0.85 -9.62
CA MET A 601 23.18 1.39 -10.79
C MET A 601 23.71 2.77 -11.19
N GLY A 602 23.93 3.67 -10.23
CA GLY A 602 24.48 5.02 -10.45
C GLY A 602 25.93 5.04 -10.95
N VAL A 603 26.80 4.20 -10.40
CA VAL A 603 28.19 4.02 -10.82
C VAL A 603 28.23 3.43 -12.22
N ARG A 604 27.43 2.40 -12.50
CA ARG A 604 27.28 1.86 -13.85
C ARG A 604 26.82 2.94 -14.83
N ARG A 605 25.88 3.79 -14.43
CA ARG A 605 25.46 4.96 -15.21
C ARG A 605 26.65 5.88 -15.52
N ALA A 606 27.49 6.19 -14.54
CA ALA A 606 28.66 7.05 -14.74
C ALA A 606 29.70 6.41 -15.67
N LEU A 607 29.90 5.09 -15.56
CA LEU A 607 30.85 4.33 -16.37
C LEU A 607 30.32 4.02 -17.78
N SER A 608 29.01 3.97 -17.97
CA SER A 608 28.37 3.72 -19.27
C SER A 608 28.48 4.98 -20.15
N ARG A 609 29.58 5.07 -20.91
CA ARG A 609 29.78 6.11 -21.94
C ARG A 609 28.88 5.93 -23.17
N ALA A 610 28.13 4.83 -23.24
CA ALA A 610 27.22 4.56 -24.34
C ALA A 610 26.17 5.69 -24.41
N PRO A 611 26.06 6.41 -25.53
CA PRO A 611 24.96 7.32 -25.70
C PRO A 611 23.65 6.52 -25.57
N LEU A 612 22.62 7.10 -24.93
CA LEU A 612 21.23 6.70 -25.17
C LEU A 612 20.84 7.17 -26.58
N GLU A 613 21.71 6.91 -27.55
CA GLU A 613 21.43 7.17 -28.94
C GLU A 613 20.55 6.06 -29.47
N PRO A 614 19.58 6.41 -30.32
CA PRO A 614 18.75 5.43 -30.98
C PRO A 614 19.66 4.52 -31.79
N ARG A 615 19.79 3.25 -31.41
CA ARG A 615 20.31 2.24 -32.33
C ARG A 615 19.32 2.14 -33.48
N GLY A 616 19.60 2.86 -34.55
CA GLY A 616 18.75 3.00 -35.74
C GLY A 616 17.78 4.17 -35.66
N LYS A 617 17.68 4.91 -36.78
CA LYS A 617 16.82 6.06 -37.10
C LYS A 617 15.29 5.86 -36.89
N ARG A 618 14.82 5.19 -35.83
CA ARG A 618 13.38 4.88 -35.65
C ARG A 618 12.57 6.00 -35.01
N TYR A 619 13.19 6.91 -34.26
CA TYR A 619 12.49 7.95 -33.48
C TYR A 619 13.31 9.25 -33.35
N PRO A 620 13.61 9.97 -34.45
CA PRO A 620 14.17 11.31 -34.33
C PRO A 620 13.14 12.22 -33.64
N ASN A 621 13.56 12.97 -32.62
CA ASN A 621 12.69 13.99 -32.05
C ASN A 621 12.50 15.10 -33.10
N PRO A 622 11.29 15.63 -33.30
CA PRO A 622 11.09 16.75 -34.20
C PRO A 622 11.95 17.96 -33.77
N GLY A 623 12.95 18.32 -34.57
CA GLY A 623 13.82 19.48 -34.31
C GLY A 623 15.12 19.19 -33.54
N ASP A 624 15.50 17.93 -33.30
CA ASP A 624 16.81 17.60 -32.68
C ASP A 624 18.00 18.16 -33.50
N ALA A 625 17.85 18.30 -34.82
CA ALA A 625 18.86 18.86 -35.72
C ALA A 625 19.13 20.36 -35.49
N ASP A 626 18.17 21.09 -34.90
CA ASP A 626 18.23 22.54 -34.72
C ASP A 626 18.66 22.95 -33.29
N LEU A 627 18.98 21.97 -32.43
CA LEU A 627 19.31 22.21 -31.02
C LEU A 627 20.80 22.45 -30.79
N THR A 628 21.12 23.40 -29.90
CA THR A 628 22.52 23.61 -29.46
C THR A 628 23.07 22.40 -28.70
N PRO A 629 24.40 22.15 -28.70
CA PRO A 629 25.01 21.04 -27.97
C PRO A 629 24.67 21.02 -26.47
N ARG A 630 24.54 22.21 -25.85
CA ARG A 630 24.15 22.35 -24.44
C ARG A 630 22.69 21.94 -24.21
N ALA A 631 21.78 22.31 -25.10
CA ALA A 631 20.38 21.91 -25.04
C ALA A 631 20.23 20.39 -25.18
N LEU A 632 20.91 19.80 -26.16
CA LEU A 632 20.94 18.36 -26.38
C LEU A 632 21.49 17.60 -25.15
N ALA A 633 22.56 18.07 -24.53
CA ALA A 633 23.12 17.47 -23.31
C ALA A 633 22.13 17.46 -22.13
N ARG A 634 21.33 18.51 -21.98
CA ARG A 634 20.27 18.58 -20.95
C ARG A 634 19.14 17.58 -21.24
N ILE A 635 18.72 17.45 -22.50
CA ILE A 635 17.71 16.45 -22.92
C ILE A 635 18.22 15.03 -22.66
N LEU A 636 19.46 14.71 -23.08
CA LEU A 636 20.05 13.39 -22.86
C LEU A 636 20.15 13.06 -21.36
N THR A 637 20.45 14.05 -20.52
CA THR A 637 20.46 13.88 -19.06
C THR A 637 19.06 13.59 -18.52
N ALA A 638 18.03 14.29 -19.01
CA ALA A 638 16.64 14.01 -18.65
C ALA A 638 16.20 12.60 -19.08
N ARG A 639 16.52 12.17 -20.31
CA ARG A 639 16.26 10.81 -20.80
C ARG A 639 16.93 9.74 -19.93
N ARG A 640 18.17 9.97 -19.49
CA ARG A 640 18.89 9.07 -18.54
C ARG A 640 18.19 8.98 -17.20
N ASN A 641 17.79 10.12 -16.62
CA ASN A 641 17.06 10.15 -15.35
C ASN A 641 15.71 9.43 -15.45
N ALA A 642 14.98 9.64 -16.56
CA ALA A 642 13.74 8.96 -16.85
C ALA A 642 13.94 7.43 -16.93
N ALA A 643 14.93 6.97 -17.70
CA ALA A 643 15.24 5.54 -17.83
C ALA A 643 15.49 4.85 -16.48
N GLU A 644 16.17 5.50 -15.53
CA GLU A 644 16.38 4.91 -14.20
C GLU A 644 15.07 4.77 -13.40
N LEU A 645 14.21 5.79 -13.42
CA LEU A 645 12.90 5.74 -12.77
C LEU A 645 11.97 4.70 -13.40
N GLN A 646 12.14 4.43 -14.70
CA GLN A 646 11.37 3.40 -15.41
C GLN A 646 11.74 1.97 -15.02
N ARG A 647 12.73 1.75 -14.14
CA ARG A 647 13.07 0.44 -13.55
C ARG A 647 12.28 0.10 -12.28
N ALA A 648 11.22 0.86 -11.97
CA ALA A 648 10.43 0.69 -10.74
C ALA A 648 10.02 -0.77 -10.46
N GLU A 649 9.62 -1.54 -11.48
CA GLU A 649 9.29 -2.97 -11.33
C GLU A 649 10.47 -3.78 -10.76
N VAL A 650 11.69 -3.58 -11.28
CA VAL A 650 12.90 -4.30 -10.82
C VAL A 650 13.26 -3.90 -9.39
N ILE A 651 13.20 -2.60 -9.09
CA ILE A 651 13.54 -2.05 -7.79
C ILE A 651 12.60 -2.61 -6.72
N LEU A 652 11.28 -2.52 -6.95
CA LEU A 652 10.27 -3.02 -6.02
C LEU A 652 10.35 -4.54 -5.83
N GLY A 653 10.63 -5.30 -6.90
CA GLY A 653 10.83 -6.75 -6.79
C GLY A 653 12.08 -7.12 -5.99
N THR A 654 13.14 -6.32 -6.10
CA THR A 654 14.39 -6.52 -5.34
C THR A 654 14.19 -6.20 -3.86
N ILE A 655 13.52 -5.09 -3.54
CA ILE A 655 13.18 -4.72 -2.16
C ILE A 655 12.32 -5.81 -1.53
N ALA A 656 11.27 -6.27 -2.22
CA ALA A 656 10.41 -7.35 -1.72
C ALA A 656 11.19 -8.65 -1.44
N ALA A 657 12.13 -9.01 -2.32
CA ALA A 657 12.97 -10.19 -2.14
C ALA A 657 13.93 -10.05 -0.94
N LEU A 658 14.60 -8.91 -0.79
CA LEU A 658 15.50 -8.64 0.33
C LEU A 658 14.74 -8.61 1.66
N SER A 659 13.60 -7.91 1.71
CA SER A 659 12.74 -7.87 2.89
C SER A 659 12.23 -9.25 3.27
N PHE A 660 11.88 -10.10 2.30
CA PHE A 660 11.48 -11.48 2.56
C PHE A 660 12.61 -12.29 3.21
N VAL A 661 13.84 -12.21 2.69
CA VAL A 661 15.00 -12.90 3.27
C VAL A 661 15.21 -12.46 4.72
N VAL A 662 15.16 -11.15 4.98
CA VAL A 662 15.31 -10.62 6.33
C VAL A 662 14.20 -11.08 7.27
N LEU A 663 12.93 -11.02 6.84
CA LEU A 663 11.81 -11.51 7.65
C LEU A 663 11.95 -13.00 8.01
N VAL A 664 12.40 -13.83 7.07
CA VAL A 664 12.66 -15.25 7.33
C VAL A 664 13.82 -15.44 8.29
N LEU A 665 14.93 -14.71 8.11
CA LEU A 665 16.07 -14.79 9.02
C LEU A 665 15.69 -14.39 10.44
N THR A 666 14.90 -13.33 10.62
CA THR A 666 14.39 -12.91 11.94
C THR A 666 13.51 -13.99 12.59
N LEU A 667 12.65 -14.65 11.82
CA LEU A 667 11.85 -15.76 12.37
C LEU A 667 12.72 -16.97 12.76
N LEU A 668 13.81 -17.22 12.03
CA LEU A 668 14.74 -18.32 12.32
C LEU A 668 15.66 -18.03 13.52
N THR A 669 16.06 -16.77 13.74
CA THR A 669 16.84 -16.38 14.93
C THR A 669 16.01 -16.47 16.20
N GLU A 670 14.77 -15.99 16.15
CA GLU A 670 13.79 -16.14 17.23
C GLU A 670 13.51 -17.62 17.57
N ALA A 671 13.38 -18.50 16.58
CA ALA A 671 13.18 -19.92 16.85
C ALA A 671 14.35 -20.57 17.63
N ARG A 672 15.58 -20.05 17.44
CA ARG A 672 16.83 -20.60 18.02
C ARG A 672 17.21 -19.98 19.37
N SER A 673 16.90 -18.70 19.62
CA SER A 673 17.11 -18.09 20.95
C SER A 673 16.32 -18.81 22.04
N VAL A 674 15.20 -19.44 21.67
CA VAL A 674 14.36 -20.27 22.53
C VAL A 674 14.94 -21.70 22.70
N THR A 675 15.84 -22.18 21.82
CA THR A 675 16.42 -23.56 21.91
C THR A 675 17.59 -23.75 22.86
N ALA A 676 18.33 -22.69 23.17
CA ALA A 676 19.71 -22.85 23.64
C ALA A 676 19.93 -22.31 25.06
N ALA A 677 18.95 -22.48 25.94
CA ALA A 677 19.08 -22.17 27.36
C ALA A 677 20.03 -23.13 28.12
N ASP A 678 20.32 -24.31 27.55
CA ASP A 678 21.12 -25.34 28.24
C ASP A 678 22.60 -25.40 27.82
N ASP A 679 23.06 -24.64 26.81
CA ASP A 679 24.45 -24.72 26.36
C ASP A 679 25.01 -23.36 25.89
N VAL A 680 25.25 -22.48 26.86
CA VAL A 680 25.70 -21.09 26.68
C VAL A 680 27.04 -20.98 25.93
N ALA A 681 27.87 -22.02 25.92
CA ALA A 681 29.18 -22.02 25.27
C ALA A 681 29.10 -22.10 23.73
N SER A 682 28.15 -22.87 23.17
CA SER A 682 28.03 -23.07 21.71
C SER A 682 27.36 -21.88 20.99
N LEU A 683 26.52 -21.13 21.70
CA LEU A 683 25.89 -19.90 21.21
C LEU A 683 26.90 -18.77 20.98
N VAL A 684 27.93 -18.69 21.81
CA VAL A 684 29.01 -17.70 21.63
C VAL A 684 29.79 -18.01 20.37
N GLU A 685 30.03 -19.28 20.02
CA GLU A 685 30.78 -19.66 18.81
C GLU A 685 30.00 -19.47 17.51
N VAL A 686 28.71 -19.84 17.45
CA VAL A 686 27.90 -19.59 16.23
C VAL A 686 27.64 -18.10 16.05
N ARG A 687 27.37 -17.38 17.15
CA ARG A 687 27.24 -15.91 17.10
C ARG A 687 28.58 -15.27 16.73
N ALA A 688 29.73 -15.78 17.21
CA ALA A 688 31.07 -15.31 16.86
C ALA A 688 31.52 -15.66 15.43
N GLN A 689 31.04 -16.76 14.84
CA GLN A 689 31.37 -17.13 13.45
C GLN A 689 30.64 -16.25 12.42
N TRP A 690 29.46 -15.72 12.75
CA TRP A 690 28.73 -14.75 11.93
C TRP A 690 28.92 -13.28 12.38
N ALA A 691 29.44 -13.05 13.60
CA ALA A 691 29.66 -11.74 14.21
C ALA A 691 30.51 -10.73 13.40
N PRO A 692 31.54 -11.13 12.63
CA PRO A 692 32.34 -10.16 11.88
C PRO A 692 31.55 -9.50 10.75
N ILE A 693 30.47 -10.15 10.26
CA ILE A 693 29.65 -9.68 9.14
C ILE A 693 28.33 -9.04 9.64
N LEU A 694 27.89 -9.31 10.87
CA LEU A 694 26.57 -8.92 11.40
C LEU A 694 26.58 -7.89 12.57
N LEU A 695 27.72 -7.21 12.82
CA LEU A 695 27.90 -6.15 13.82
C LEU A 695 27.94 -6.65 15.28
N ASN A 696 29.08 -6.44 15.94
CA ASN A 696 29.24 -6.46 17.40
C ASN A 696 28.48 -5.29 18.03
N LEU A 697 27.15 -5.38 18.06
CA LEU A 697 26.31 -4.49 18.86
C LEU A 697 25.78 -5.29 20.06
N THR A 698 26.29 -4.99 21.25
CA THR A 698 25.73 -5.50 22.51
C THR A 698 24.30 -4.97 22.69
N PRO A 699 23.43 -5.61 23.51
CA PRO A 699 22.06 -5.13 23.77
C PRO A 699 22.01 -3.67 24.26
N THR A 700 23.09 -3.18 24.87
CA THR A 700 23.27 -1.78 25.28
C THR A 700 23.46 -0.81 24.11
N GLN A 701 23.67 -1.29 22.88
CA GLN A 701 23.84 -0.51 21.65
C GLN A 701 22.61 -0.55 20.72
N ALA A 702 21.49 -1.18 21.11
CA ALA A 702 20.23 -1.22 20.35
C ALA A 702 19.65 0.17 20.01
N ALA A 703 20.05 1.22 20.74
CA ALA A 703 19.71 2.61 20.45
C ALA A 703 20.26 3.08 19.08
N LEU A 704 21.43 2.59 18.65
CA LEU A 704 22.06 3.02 17.40
C LEU A 704 21.33 2.48 16.15
N PRO A 705 20.96 1.18 16.08
CA PRO A 705 20.11 0.68 15.01
C PRO A 705 18.73 1.36 14.95
N VAL A 706 18.08 1.55 16.10
CA VAL A 706 16.76 2.20 16.16
C VAL A 706 16.86 3.67 15.73
N ALA A 707 17.88 4.40 16.16
CA ALA A 707 18.16 5.76 15.70
C ALA A 707 18.50 5.81 14.21
N ALA A 708 19.22 4.82 13.67
CA ALA A 708 19.53 4.74 12.24
C ALA A 708 18.29 4.43 11.38
N VAL A 709 17.43 3.47 11.78
CA VAL A 709 16.17 3.19 11.09
C VAL A 709 15.22 4.39 11.23
N GLY A 710 15.17 5.01 12.41
CA GLY A 710 14.42 6.24 12.67
C GLY A 710 14.92 7.40 11.82
N ALA A 711 16.22 7.58 11.67
CA ALA A 711 16.83 8.60 10.82
C ALA A 711 16.59 8.32 9.32
N VAL A 712 16.65 7.06 8.88
CA VAL A 712 16.29 6.68 7.50
C VAL A 712 14.80 6.94 7.26
N ALA A 713 13.93 6.58 8.19
CA ALA A 713 12.50 6.87 8.11
C ALA A 713 12.25 8.38 8.09
N LEU A 714 12.93 9.16 8.93
CA LEU A 714 12.87 10.62 8.96
C LEU A 714 13.49 11.27 7.72
N LEU A 715 14.49 10.67 7.08
CA LEU A 715 15.04 11.12 5.80
C LEU A 715 14.08 10.83 4.65
N VAL A 716 13.45 9.66 4.65
CA VAL A 716 12.38 9.31 3.70
C VAL A 716 11.21 10.28 3.88
N VAL A 717 10.70 10.45 5.10
CA VAL A 717 9.63 11.41 5.42
C VAL A 717 10.06 12.86 5.18
N GLY A 718 11.30 13.21 5.50
CA GLY A 718 11.90 14.53 5.29
C GLY A 718 12.05 14.86 3.80
N SER A 719 12.41 13.88 2.98
CA SER A 719 12.41 14.01 1.51
C SER A 719 11.00 14.19 0.94
N MET A 720 9.97 13.60 1.58
CA MET A 720 8.56 13.86 1.24
C MET A 720 8.14 15.30 1.56
N VAL A 721 8.76 15.93 2.58
CA VAL A 721 8.47 17.31 3.00
C VAL A 721 9.27 18.34 2.20
N ALA A 722 10.57 18.12 2.00
CA ALA A 722 11.47 19.03 1.30
C ALA A 722 11.12 19.18 -0.20
N ALA A 723 10.54 18.14 -0.82
CA ALA A 723 10.01 18.17 -2.19
C ALA A 723 8.74 19.06 -2.37
N SER A 724 8.40 19.88 -1.37
CA SER A 724 7.30 20.85 -1.42
C SER A 724 7.76 22.28 -1.69
N GLY A 725 9.03 22.60 -1.48
CA GLY A 725 9.49 23.99 -1.31
C GLY A 725 10.35 24.57 -2.43
N THR A 726 11.02 23.76 -3.24
CA THR A 726 11.92 24.27 -4.29
C THR A 726 11.80 23.44 -5.57
N GLY A 727 11.87 24.13 -6.71
CA GLY A 727 11.38 23.65 -8.01
C GLY A 727 11.92 22.29 -8.48
N GLY A 728 11.05 21.55 -9.16
CA GLY A 728 11.41 20.57 -10.19
C GLY A 728 11.64 19.11 -9.77
N VAL A 729 11.86 18.80 -8.48
CA VAL A 729 12.04 17.40 -8.06
C VAL A 729 10.70 16.76 -7.69
N THR A 730 10.25 15.83 -8.52
CA THR A 730 8.94 15.18 -8.43
C THR A 730 8.89 14.15 -7.29
N ARG A 731 7.74 14.08 -6.62
CA ARG A 731 7.48 13.20 -5.46
C ARG A 731 7.47 11.71 -5.88
N PRO A 732 8.52 10.92 -5.62
CA PRO A 732 8.56 9.53 -6.06
C PRO A 732 7.50 8.68 -5.34
N LEU A 733 7.23 9.01 -4.07
CA LEU A 733 6.21 8.36 -3.24
C LEU A 733 4.77 8.83 -3.54
N GLY A 734 4.59 10.00 -4.15
CA GLY A 734 3.25 10.46 -4.58
C GLY A 734 2.66 9.53 -5.63
N ILE A 735 3.48 9.06 -6.57
CA ILE A 735 3.04 8.13 -7.62
C ILE A 735 2.60 6.78 -7.03
N VAL A 736 3.37 6.25 -6.07
CA VAL A 736 3.01 5.03 -5.34
C VAL A 736 1.68 5.26 -4.65
N TRP A 737 1.54 6.38 -3.93
CA TRP A 737 0.31 6.76 -3.24
C TRP A 737 -0.91 6.76 -4.16
N ASP A 738 -0.81 7.34 -5.34
CA ASP A 738 -1.97 7.44 -6.24
C ASP A 738 -2.31 6.12 -6.93
N ILE A 739 -1.36 5.19 -7.07
CA ILE A 739 -1.64 3.80 -7.45
C ILE A 739 -2.48 3.13 -6.35
N LEU A 740 -2.13 3.33 -5.08
CA LEU A 740 -2.87 2.75 -3.95
C LEU A 740 -4.28 3.33 -3.81
N CYS A 741 -4.46 4.61 -4.17
CA CYS A 741 -5.76 5.30 -4.10
C CYS A 741 -6.60 5.15 -5.38
N PHE A 742 -6.09 4.51 -6.43
CA PHE A 742 -6.82 4.33 -7.69
C PHE A 742 -7.94 3.28 -7.58
N LEU A 743 -7.75 2.22 -6.78
CA LEU A 743 -8.66 1.08 -6.73
C LEU A 743 -9.50 1.06 -5.44
N PRO A 744 -10.74 0.51 -5.50
CA PRO A 744 -11.57 0.36 -4.31
C PRO A 744 -10.90 -0.45 -3.20
N ARG A 745 -11.24 -0.12 -1.95
CA ARG A 745 -10.79 -0.86 -0.76
C ARG A 745 -11.47 -2.22 -0.70
N ALA A 746 -10.73 -3.27 -1.02
CA ALA A 746 -11.28 -4.63 -1.14
C ALA A 746 -10.60 -5.68 -0.24
N ALA A 747 -9.40 -5.38 0.26
CA ALA A 747 -8.66 -6.22 1.21
C ALA A 747 -8.64 -5.66 2.63
N HIS A 748 -8.32 -4.36 2.76
CA HIS A 748 -8.10 -3.72 4.05
C HIS A 748 -8.96 -2.44 4.15
N PRO A 749 -9.91 -2.36 5.10
CA PRO A 749 -10.85 -1.25 5.21
C PRO A 749 -10.18 0.07 5.62
N PHE A 750 -9.10 0.00 6.41
CA PHE A 750 -8.34 1.19 6.85
C PHE A 750 -7.30 1.70 5.83
N GLY A 751 -7.27 1.11 4.63
CA GLY A 751 -6.44 1.63 3.53
C GLY A 751 -6.89 3.03 3.09
N PRO A 752 -6.08 3.70 2.26
CA PRO A 752 -6.45 5.00 1.73
C PRO A 752 -7.77 4.96 0.96
N PRO A 753 -8.56 6.05 0.99
CA PRO A 753 -9.79 6.14 0.22
C PRO A 753 -9.50 6.18 -1.28
N CYS A 754 -10.43 5.67 -2.06
CA CYS A 754 -10.31 5.60 -3.50
C CYS A 754 -10.96 6.83 -4.16
N TYR A 755 -10.15 7.71 -4.76
CA TYR A 755 -10.72 8.88 -5.47
C TYR A 755 -11.50 8.45 -6.72
N ALA A 756 -11.18 7.29 -7.31
CA ALA A 756 -11.85 6.80 -8.51
C ALA A 756 -13.30 6.37 -8.26
N GLU A 757 -13.65 5.93 -7.04
CA GLU A 757 -15.04 5.66 -6.65
C GLU A 757 -15.96 6.87 -6.87
N ARG A 758 -15.42 8.09 -6.84
CA ARG A 758 -16.12 9.32 -7.17
C ARG A 758 -15.82 9.83 -8.58
N ALA A 759 -14.54 9.93 -8.95
CA ALA A 759 -14.14 10.55 -10.21
C ALA A 759 -14.63 9.80 -11.45
N VAL A 760 -14.71 8.46 -11.40
CA VAL A 760 -15.14 7.64 -12.53
C VAL A 760 -16.63 7.88 -12.85
N PRO A 761 -17.56 7.78 -11.88
CA PRO A 761 -18.98 8.13 -12.11
C PRO A 761 -19.20 9.58 -12.57
N GLU A 762 -18.44 10.55 -12.05
CA GLU A 762 -18.58 11.96 -12.44
C GLU A 762 -18.15 12.20 -13.90
N LEU A 763 -16.99 11.65 -14.30
CA LEU A 763 -16.53 11.71 -15.70
C LEU A 763 -17.50 11.02 -16.65
N ARG A 764 -17.95 9.81 -16.29
CA ARG A 764 -18.96 9.07 -17.06
C ARG A 764 -20.22 9.92 -17.26
N GLY A 765 -20.79 10.44 -16.16
CA GLY A 765 -22.00 11.25 -16.18
C GLY A 765 -21.86 12.49 -17.05
N ARG A 766 -20.71 13.17 -17.01
CA ARG A 766 -20.46 14.35 -17.86
C ARG A 766 -20.40 13.99 -19.35
N ILE A 767 -19.74 12.89 -19.70
CA ILE A 767 -19.62 12.39 -21.09
C ILE A 767 -21.01 12.06 -21.63
N ASP A 768 -21.79 11.26 -20.89
CA ASP A 768 -23.12 10.82 -21.33
C ASP A 768 -24.12 11.99 -21.37
N ALA A 769 -24.06 12.92 -20.41
CA ALA A 769 -24.87 14.13 -20.42
C ALA A 769 -24.61 15.01 -21.66
N TRP A 770 -23.34 15.11 -22.11
CA TRP A 770 -23.04 15.84 -23.34
C TRP A 770 -23.64 15.16 -24.57
N LEU A 771 -23.43 13.85 -24.70
CA LEU A 771 -23.87 13.06 -25.84
C LEU A 771 -25.41 13.03 -25.97
N THR A 772 -26.12 13.05 -24.85
CA THR A 772 -27.60 12.95 -24.82
C THR A 772 -28.32 14.30 -24.75
N GLY A 773 -27.73 15.34 -24.17
CA GLY A 773 -28.40 16.62 -23.85
C GLY A 773 -28.48 17.64 -25.00
N GLY A 774 -28.55 17.21 -26.26
CA GLY A 774 -28.44 18.09 -27.44
C GLY A 774 -29.75 18.54 -28.08
N GLU A 775 -29.71 19.69 -28.75
CA GLU A 775 -30.80 20.11 -29.65
C GLU A 775 -31.01 19.07 -30.76
N ARG A 776 -32.28 18.74 -31.05
CA ARG A 776 -32.63 17.78 -32.12
C ARG A 776 -32.03 18.23 -33.45
N GLY A 777 -31.22 17.37 -34.07
CA GLY A 777 -30.63 17.60 -35.40
C GLY A 777 -29.16 18.04 -35.41
N LYS A 778 -28.47 18.12 -34.27
CA LYS A 778 -27.01 18.30 -34.19
C LYS A 778 -26.30 17.02 -33.77
N ARG A 779 -25.14 16.72 -34.37
CA ARG A 779 -24.28 15.61 -33.94
C ARG A 779 -23.38 16.09 -32.81
N ARG A 780 -23.30 15.35 -31.70
CA ARG A 780 -22.44 15.69 -30.57
C ARG A 780 -21.31 14.71 -30.43
N VAL A 781 -20.10 15.23 -30.26
CA VAL A 781 -18.87 14.45 -30.17
C VAL A 781 -18.13 14.82 -28.89
N VAL A 782 -17.51 13.84 -28.23
CA VAL A 782 -16.66 14.04 -27.07
C VAL A 782 -15.25 13.54 -27.37
N VAL A 783 -14.24 14.36 -27.10
CA VAL A 783 -12.83 13.96 -27.06
C VAL A 783 -12.32 14.16 -25.64
N VAL A 784 -11.93 13.08 -24.97
CA VAL A 784 -11.32 13.17 -23.65
C VAL A 784 -9.80 13.23 -23.78
N SER A 785 -9.23 14.35 -23.36
CA SER A 785 -7.80 14.65 -23.37
C SER A 785 -7.20 14.39 -21.99
N ALA A 786 -6.60 13.22 -21.80
CA ALA A 786 -6.27 12.72 -20.48
C ALA A 786 -4.76 12.51 -20.24
N HIS A 787 -4.25 13.15 -19.19
CA HIS A 787 -2.84 13.13 -18.81
C HIS A 787 -2.56 12.06 -17.75
N SER A 788 -1.54 11.22 -17.93
CA SER A 788 -1.00 10.36 -16.87
C SER A 788 -2.10 9.54 -16.17
N LEU A 789 -2.24 9.62 -14.84
CA LEU A 789 -3.31 8.92 -14.09
C LEU A 789 -4.73 9.36 -14.44
N GLY A 790 -4.91 10.58 -14.97
CA GLY A 790 -6.17 11.03 -15.54
C GLY A 790 -6.63 10.19 -16.73
N ALA A 791 -5.68 9.59 -17.48
CA ALA A 791 -6.00 8.63 -18.54
C ALA A 791 -6.60 7.33 -17.99
N LEU A 792 -6.16 6.87 -16.83
CA LEU A 792 -6.73 5.67 -16.20
C LEU A 792 -8.13 5.91 -15.67
N LEU A 793 -8.37 7.08 -15.04
CA LEU A 793 -9.71 7.52 -14.69
C LEU A 793 -10.63 7.61 -15.91
N THR A 794 -10.11 8.15 -17.02
CA THR A 794 -10.84 8.25 -18.28
C THR A 794 -11.16 6.87 -18.85
N ILE A 795 -10.18 5.97 -18.92
CA ILE A 795 -10.39 4.60 -19.42
C ILE A 795 -11.42 3.85 -18.56
N ALA A 796 -11.33 3.98 -17.24
CA ALA A 796 -12.32 3.43 -16.32
C ALA A 796 -13.72 4.02 -16.52
N ALA A 797 -13.83 5.34 -16.70
CA ALA A 797 -15.08 6.03 -16.98
C ALA A 797 -15.69 5.58 -18.30
N LEU A 798 -14.87 5.42 -19.35
CA LEU A 798 -15.30 4.90 -20.64
C LEU A 798 -15.82 3.46 -20.52
N PHE A 799 -15.15 2.58 -19.78
CA PHE A 799 -15.66 1.22 -19.54
C PHE A 799 -16.98 1.21 -18.74
N ALA A 800 -17.20 2.18 -17.86
CA ALA A 800 -18.42 2.27 -17.06
C ALA A 800 -19.64 2.83 -17.83
N ARG A 801 -19.46 3.29 -19.08
CA ARG A 801 -20.53 3.78 -19.96
C ARG A 801 -21.37 2.63 -20.54
N ASP A 802 -22.57 2.97 -20.99
CA ASP A 802 -23.43 2.07 -21.75
C ASP A 802 -22.85 1.76 -23.15
N GLU A 803 -23.43 0.76 -23.82
CA GLU A 803 -22.96 0.24 -25.13
C GLU A 803 -23.16 1.23 -26.29
N ASP A 804 -23.89 2.34 -26.07
CA ASP A 804 -24.32 3.26 -27.12
C ASP A 804 -23.40 4.49 -27.28
N GLY A 805 -23.35 5.03 -28.51
CA GLY A 805 -22.70 6.31 -28.80
C GLY A 805 -21.16 6.29 -28.81
N TRP A 806 -20.53 5.12 -28.96
CA TRP A 806 -19.07 5.00 -29.06
C TRP A 806 -18.48 5.60 -30.34
N ASP A 807 -19.29 5.75 -31.40
CA ASP A 807 -18.89 6.36 -32.67
C ASP A 807 -18.56 7.86 -32.52
N ASP A 808 -19.06 8.48 -31.45
CA ASP A 808 -18.92 9.90 -31.13
C ASP A 808 -17.94 10.16 -29.98
N VAL A 809 -17.18 9.16 -29.57
CA VAL A 809 -16.16 9.28 -28.51
C VAL A 809 -14.76 9.04 -29.04
N GLY A 810 -13.88 10.02 -28.76
CA GLY A 810 -12.45 9.94 -29.01
C GLY A 810 -11.63 10.07 -27.73
N LEU A 811 -10.43 9.53 -27.76
CA LEU A 811 -9.50 9.51 -26.65
C LEU A 811 -8.15 10.08 -27.10
N LEU A 812 -7.66 11.08 -26.38
CA LEU A 812 -6.30 11.60 -26.53
C LEU A 812 -5.57 11.43 -25.21
N THR A 813 -4.67 10.44 -25.13
CA THR A 813 -3.87 10.20 -23.93
C THR A 813 -2.48 10.78 -24.07
N TYR A 814 -1.83 11.11 -22.95
CA TYR A 814 -0.43 11.56 -22.99
C TYR A 814 0.27 11.32 -21.66
N GLY A 815 1.57 10.99 -21.73
CA GLY A 815 2.38 10.71 -20.54
C GLY A 815 1.82 9.55 -19.70
N VAL A 816 1.35 8.47 -20.32
CA VAL A 816 0.59 7.41 -19.62
C VAL A 816 1.43 6.21 -19.18
N GLN A 817 1.03 5.57 -18.08
CA GLN A 817 1.64 4.35 -17.53
C GLN A 817 0.83 3.07 -17.80
N VAL A 818 -0.23 3.22 -18.60
CA VAL A 818 -1.30 2.22 -18.76
C VAL A 818 -0.76 0.85 -19.14
N ARG A 819 0.15 0.77 -20.11
CA ARG A 819 0.68 -0.50 -20.63
C ARG A 819 1.80 -1.11 -19.75
N PRO A 820 2.90 -0.40 -19.43
CA PRO A 820 4.03 -1.00 -18.72
C PRO A 820 3.84 -1.16 -17.20
N TYR A 821 2.98 -0.37 -16.55
CA TYR A 821 2.72 -0.54 -15.11
C TYR A 821 1.35 -1.15 -14.89
N PHE A 822 0.27 -0.42 -15.16
CA PHE A 822 -1.07 -0.89 -14.80
C PHE A 822 -1.47 -2.17 -15.53
N GLY A 823 -1.18 -2.30 -16.82
CA GLY A 823 -1.48 -3.50 -17.59
C GLY A 823 -0.61 -4.71 -17.25
N ARG A 824 0.59 -4.49 -16.71
CA ARG A 824 1.45 -5.56 -16.17
C ARG A 824 1.04 -5.95 -14.75
N PHE A 825 0.77 -4.98 -13.88
CA PHE A 825 0.48 -5.19 -12.45
C PHE A 825 -0.96 -5.61 -12.18
N LEU A 826 -1.91 -5.17 -13.01
CA LEU A 826 -3.34 -5.43 -12.93
C LEU A 826 -3.86 -6.03 -14.25
N PRO A 827 -3.33 -7.19 -14.68
CA PRO A 827 -3.54 -7.72 -16.03
C PRO A 827 -5.00 -8.03 -16.36
N ASP A 828 -5.83 -8.35 -15.36
CA ASP A 828 -7.24 -8.68 -15.61
C ASP A 828 -8.14 -7.43 -15.64
N LEU A 829 -7.67 -6.29 -15.12
CA LEU A 829 -8.41 -5.00 -15.16
C LEU A 829 -7.97 -4.10 -16.32
N LEU A 830 -6.66 -4.03 -16.58
CA LEU A 830 -6.05 -3.07 -17.51
C LEU A 830 -5.00 -3.73 -18.40
N GLY A 831 -4.99 -5.06 -18.48
CA GLY A 831 -3.99 -5.77 -19.28
C GLY A 831 -4.26 -5.73 -20.78
N PRO A 832 -3.39 -6.42 -21.55
CA PRO A 832 -3.39 -6.41 -23.01
C PRO A 832 -4.74 -6.83 -23.62
N ALA A 833 -5.40 -7.84 -23.04
CA ALA A 833 -6.68 -8.33 -23.52
C ALA A 833 -7.83 -7.33 -23.25
N THR A 834 -7.83 -6.67 -22.08
CA THR A 834 -8.86 -5.67 -21.71
C THR A 834 -8.74 -4.38 -22.51
N LEU A 835 -7.52 -3.90 -22.72
CA LEU A 835 -7.28 -2.70 -23.52
C LEU A 835 -7.31 -2.99 -25.03
N GLY A 836 -7.03 -4.23 -25.43
CA GLY A 836 -6.84 -4.61 -26.83
C GLY A 836 -5.56 -4.02 -27.42
N VAL A 837 -4.49 -3.97 -26.62
CA VAL A 837 -3.15 -3.48 -27.00
C VAL A 837 -2.12 -4.62 -26.92
N PRO A 838 -0.97 -4.50 -27.61
CA PRO A 838 0.11 -5.47 -27.50
C PRO A 838 0.61 -5.69 -26.06
N PRO A 839 0.97 -6.93 -25.66
CA PRO A 839 1.54 -7.19 -24.36
C PRO A 839 2.94 -6.58 -24.22
N CYS A 840 3.34 -6.22 -23.01
CA CYS A 840 4.56 -5.46 -22.72
C CYS A 840 5.56 -6.30 -21.92
N LYS A 841 6.84 -6.31 -22.31
CA LYS A 841 7.92 -7.00 -21.59
C LYS A 841 8.41 -6.21 -20.37
N PRO A 842 9.04 -6.85 -19.37
CA PRO A 842 9.62 -6.14 -18.23
C PRO A 842 10.81 -5.26 -18.65
N PRO A 843 11.10 -4.19 -17.91
CA PRO A 843 12.32 -3.42 -18.08
C PRO A 843 13.55 -4.30 -17.78
N GLY A 844 14.62 -4.14 -18.55
CA GLY A 844 15.89 -4.80 -18.28
C GLY A 844 16.55 -4.21 -17.03
N ALA A 845 16.96 -5.04 -16.07
CA ALA A 845 17.57 -4.57 -14.82
C ALA A 845 18.85 -3.74 -15.03
N PHE A 846 19.64 -4.10 -16.05
CA PHE A 846 21.00 -3.62 -16.25
C PHE A 846 21.27 -3.03 -17.64
N ALA A 847 20.28 -3.03 -18.53
CA ALA A 847 20.43 -2.50 -19.88
C ALA A 847 20.51 -0.96 -19.85
N THR A 848 21.30 -0.34 -20.74
CA THR A 848 21.44 1.12 -20.85
C THR A 848 20.08 1.78 -21.10
N ASP A 849 19.31 1.26 -22.06
CA ASP A 849 17.87 1.52 -22.17
C ASP A 849 17.10 0.34 -21.54
N PRO A 850 16.35 0.54 -20.44
CA PRO A 850 15.56 -0.52 -19.81
C PRO A 850 14.54 -1.15 -20.78
N TRP A 851 14.07 -0.42 -21.80
CA TRP A 851 13.08 -0.90 -22.78
C TRP A 851 13.72 -1.37 -24.09
N GLY A 852 15.05 -1.44 -24.18
CA GLY A 852 15.78 -1.84 -25.39
C GLY A 852 15.31 -3.16 -26.01
N ARG A 853 14.92 -4.14 -25.19
CA ARG A 853 14.41 -5.44 -25.65
C ARG A 853 13.03 -5.34 -26.31
N GLU A 854 12.16 -4.49 -25.76
CA GLU A 854 10.83 -4.24 -26.33
C GLU A 854 10.94 -3.55 -27.68
N ILE A 855 11.91 -2.63 -27.82
CA ILE A 855 12.19 -1.90 -29.07
C ILE A 855 12.77 -2.84 -30.15
N ALA A 856 13.67 -3.75 -29.76
CA ALA A 856 14.37 -4.63 -30.69
C ALA A 856 13.47 -5.74 -31.26
N GLU A 857 12.69 -6.40 -30.40
CA GLU A 857 11.91 -7.59 -30.76
C GLU A 857 10.50 -7.26 -31.26
N GLY A 858 10.07 -5.99 -31.18
CA GLY A 858 8.70 -5.58 -31.50
C GLY A 858 7.66 -6.12 -30.51
N SER A 859 6.41 -5.67 -30.69
CA SER A 859 5.31 -6.03 -29.79
C SER A 859 4.48 -7.18 -30.37
N ALA A 860 4.20 -8.20 -29.54
CA ALA A 860 3.36 -9.33 -29.94
C ALA A 860 1.89 -8.92 -30.09
N THR A 861 1.08 -9.69 -30.81
CA THR A 861 -0.37 -9.46 -30.83
C THR A 861 -1.02 -10.06 -29.59
N ALA A 862 -1.98 -9.34 -29.00
CA ALA A 862 -2.85 -9.85 -27.95
C ALA A 862 -4.21 -10.26 -28.56
N THR A 863 -4.86 -11.27 -27.99
CA THR A 863 -6.27 -11.56 -28.29
C THR A 863 -7.14 -10.65 -27.41
N PRO A 864 -7.84 -9.65 -27.96
CA PRO A 864 -8.67 -8.74 -27.16
C PRO A 864 -9.88 -9.49 -26.57
N LEU A 865 -10.34 -9.05 -25.40
CA LEU A 865 -11.63 -9.46 -24.85
C LEU A 865 -12.77 -8.82 -25.63
N THR A 866 -13.95 -9.45 -25.59
CA THR A 866 -15.18 -8.81 -26.05
C THR A 866 -15.41 -7.52 -25.26
N GLY A 867 -15.56 -6.40 -25.95
CA GLY A 867 -15.69 -5.08 -25.34
C GLY A 867 -14.37 -4.42 -24.93
N ALA A 868 -13.22 -4.90 -25.42
CA ALA A 868 -11.93 -4.26 -25.19
C ALA A 868 -11.92 -2.79 -25.65
N LEU A 869 -11.14 -1.94 -24.96
CA LEU A 869 -11.13 -0.49 -25.20
C LEU A 869 -10.91 -0.11 -26.67
N THR A 870 -9.97 -0.74 -27.35
CA THR A 870 -9.68 -0.44 -28.76
C THR A 870 -10.82 -0.83 -29.68
N SER A 871 -11.52 -1.94 -29.41
CA SER A 871 -12.72 -2.34 -30.17
C SER A 871 -13.87 -1.35 -29.97
N ARG A 872 -14.02 -0.81 -28.76
CA ARG A 872 -15.01 0.21 -28.40
C ARG A 872 -14.73 1.52 -29.13
N LEU A 873 -13.50 2.02 -29.04
CA LEU A 873 -13.06 3.25 -29.70
C LEU A 873 -12.94 3.11 -31.22
N HIS A 874 -13.06 1.90 -31.77
CA HIS A 874 -13.18 1.71 -33.21
C HIS A 874 -14.60 2.04 -33.70
N GLY A 875 -15.65 1.73 -32.90
CA GLY A 875 -17.03 2.10 -33.24
C GLY A 875 -17.50 1.53 -34.60
N GLY A 876 -17.06 0.31 -34.95
CA GLY A 876 -17.38 -0.30 -36.25
C GLY A 876 -16.84 0.44 -37.49
N ARG A 877 -16.01 1.47 -37.34
CA ARG A 877 -15.46 2.28 -38.45
C ARG A 877 -14.31 1.57 -39.14
N THR A 878 -14.24 1.58 -40.47
CA THR A 878 -13.03 1.16 -41.19
C THR A 878 -11.85 2.09 -40.89
N GLY A 879 -10.73 1.57 -40.34
CA GLY A 879 -9.51 2.34 -40.06
C GLY A 879 -9.02 2.24 -38.60
N PRO A 880 -8.08 3.11 -38.17
CA PRO A 880 -7.57 3.07 -36.81
C PRO A 880 -8.63 3.52 -35.77
N PRO A 881 -8.55 3.06 -34.51
CA PRO A 881 -9.46 3.50 -33.46
C PRO A 881 -9.34 5.02 -33.24
N ALA A 882 -10.40 5.67 -32.74
CA ALA A 882 -10.39 7.09 -32.37
C ALA A 882 -9.59 7.33 -31.07
N TRP A 883 -8.36 6.84 -31.05
CA TRP A 883 -7.41 6.93 -29.95
C TRP A 883 -6.03 7.33 -30.46
N VAL A 884 -5.52 8.45 -29.96
CA VAL A 884 -4.12 8.85 -30.14
C VAL A 884 -3.48 9.00 -28.76
N SER A 885 -2.21 8.59 -28.64
CA SER A 885 -1.44 8.68 -27.40
C SER A 885 -0.10 9.37 -27.63
N LEU A 886 0.22 10.39 -26.84
CA LEU A 886 1.52 11.07 -26.92
C LEU A 886 2.49 10.56 -25.84
N TRP A 887 3.76 10.45 -26.20
CA TRP A 887 4.83 10.11 -25.26
C TRP A 887 6.14 10.76 -25.70
N ARG A 888 7.09 10.85 -24.76
CA ARG A 888 8.47 11.30 -25.02
C ARG A 888 9.46 10.61 -24.09
N ARG A 889 10.75 10.61 -24.44
CA ARG A 889 11.79 9.84 -23.70
C ARG A 889 12.27 10.52 -22.43
N SER A 890 12.19 11.85 -22.37
CA SER A 890 12.45 12.66 -21.19
C SER A 890 11.37 12.52 -20.10
N ASP A 891 10.26 11.87 -20.43
CA ASP A 891 9.18 11.61 -19.48
C ASP A 891 9.48 10.36 -18.64
N TYR A 892 9.72 10.56 -17.35
CA TYR A 892 10.01 9.50 -16.39
C TYR A 892 8.79 8.62 -16.06
N LEU A 893 7.59 9.05 -16.46
CA LEU A 893 6.32 8.35 -16.27
C LEU A 893 5.55 8.13 -17.58
N GLY A 894 6.03 8.69 -18.69
CA GLY A 894 5.38 8.64 -19.98
C GLY A 894 5.89 7.49 -20.82
N PHE A 895 4.97 6.63 -21.24
CA PHE A 895 5.26 5.50 -22.10
C PHE A 895 4.32 5.49 -23.30
N PRO A 896 4.71 4.83 -24.41
CA PRO A 896 3.76 4.50 -25.47
C PRO A 896 2.64 3.62 -24.91
N ALA A 897 1.40 3.95 -25.24
CA ALA A 897 0.23 3.21 -24.82
C ALA A 897 0.04 1.91 -25.62
N TRP A 898 0.51 1.86 -26.87
CA TRP A 898 0.46 0.69 -27.75
C TRP A 898 1.80 -0.03 -27.83
N GLY A 899 2.89 0.69 -28.13
CA GLY A 899 4.23 0.12 -28.18
C GLY A 899 5.28 1.00 -28.84
N TYR A 900 6.54 0.60 -28.70
CA TYR A 900 7.70 1.30 -29.28
C TYR A 900 7.96 0.93 -30.75
N ALA A 901 7.05 0.25 -31.44
CA ALA A 901 7.11 0.08 -32.90
C ALA A 901 6.15 1.08 -33.56
N PRO A 902 6.41 1.54 -34.80
CA PRO A 902 5.47 2.40 -35.52
C PRO A 902 4.06 1.79 -35.51
N ASN A 903 3.07 2.59 -35.11
CA ASN A 903 1.70 2.13 -34.95
C ASN A 903 0.69 3.29 -35.07
N ASP A 904 -0.58 2.96 -35.15
CA ASP A 904 -1.64 3.94 -35.37
C ASP A 904 -2.05 4.73 -34.12
N VAL A 905 -1.63 4.35 -32.92
CA VAL A 905 -2.05 5.01 -31.68
C VAL A 905 -1.00 5.98 -31.16
N ASP A 906 0.27 5.58 -31.08
CA ASP A 906 1.31 6.36 -30.43
C ASP A 906 1.95 7.42 -31.35
N ARG A 907 2.17 8.62 -30.83
CA ARG A 907 2.93 9.72 -31.46
C ARG A 907 3.98 10.24 -30.50
N LEU A 908 5.11 10.69 -31.04
CA LEU A 908 6.11 11.40 -30.24
C LEU A 908 5.68 12.84 -30.00
N ALA A 909 5.89 13.31 -28.77
CA ALA A 909 5.81 14.72 -28.43
C ALA A 909 7.21 15.30 -28.25
N GLU A 910 7.30 16.61 -28.45
CA GLU A 910 8.51 17.40 -28.29
C GLU A 910 9.05 17.34 -26.85
N GLU A 911 10.39 17.36 -26.72
CA GLU A 911 11.10 17.31 -25.44
C GLU A 911 11.66 18.68 -25.02
N ASP A 912 11.47 19.70 -25.83
CA ASP A 912 11.76 21.09 -25.55
C ASP A 912 10.46 21.88 -25.36
N ASP A 913 10.39 22.71 -24.32
CA ASP A 913 9.30 23.67 -24.18
C ASP A 913 9.62 24.93 -25.00
N ARG A 914 8.99 25.05 -26.17
CA ARG A 914 9.12 26.22 -27.04
C ARG A 914 8.23 27.40 -26.62
N THR A 915 7.44 27.25 -25.56
CA THR A 915 6.52 28.30 -25.10
C THR A 915 7.16 29.27 -24.11
N THR A 916 8.29 28.88 -23.51
CA THR A 916 9.04 29.68 -22.53
C THR A 916 10.22 30.40 -23.18
N TYR A 917 10.49 31.64 -22.75
CA TYR A 917 11.63 32.43 -23.22
C TYR A 917 12.99 31.73 -22.92
N LEU A 918 13.06 31.01 -21.79
CA LEU A 918 14.22 30.19 -21.42
C LEU A 918 14.04 28.76 -21.90
N PHE A 919 15.10 28.17 -22.48
CA PHE A 919 15.11 26.74 -22.84
C PHE A 919 14.88 25.87 -21.59
N SER A 920 13.81 25.08 -21.63
CA SER A 920 13.51 24.08 -20.62
C SER A 920 13.23 22.73 -21.28
N VAL A 921 13.69 21.66 -20.63
CA VAL A 921 13.43 20.29 -21.08
C VAL A 921 12.06 19.90 -20.58
N ALA A 922 11.16 19.59 -21.50
CA ALA A 922 9.84 19.12 -21.18
C ALA A 922 9.93 17.67 -20.68
N THR A 923 9.36 17.37 -19.51
CA THR A 923 9.48 16.06 -18.82
C THR A 923 8.16 15.31 -18.72
N HIS A 924 7.41 15.41 -17.62
CA HIS A 924 6.09 14.76 -17.50
C HIS A 924 4.93 15.70 -17.81
N SER A 925 5.05 16.99 -17.49
CA SER A 925 3.99 17.98 -17.69
C SER A 925 4.08 18.71 -19.04
N GLY A 926 3.02 19.45 -19.40
CA GLY A 926 3.09 20.41 -20.51
C GLY A 926 2.83 19.83 -21.91
N TYR A 927 2.35 18.59 -22.03
CA TYR A 927 1.91 18.04 -23.33
C TYR A 927 0.89 18.92 -24.06
N PRO A 928 -0.14 19.52 -23.40
CA PRO A 928 -1.11 20.38 -24.10
C PRO A 928 -0.51 21.65 -24.74
N ARG A 929 0.74 21.98 -24.43
CA ARG A 929 1.46 23.14 -24.98
C ARG A 929 2.27 22.81 -26.24
N THR A 930 2.39 21.52 -26.59
CA THR A 930 3.23 21.11 -27.72
C THR A 930 2.43 21.04 -29.02
N VAL A 931 3.10 21.20 -30.16
CA VAL A 931 2.44 21.15 -31.47
C VAL A 931 1.92 19.74 -31.75
N ALA A 932 2.63 18.71 -31.27
CA ALA A 932 2.17 17.32 -31.35
C ALA A 932 0.78 17.12 -30.72
N TYR A 933 0.45 17.84 -29.64
CA TYR A 933 -0.86 17.74 -29.01
C TYR A 933 -2.00 18.25 -29.90
N HIS A 934 -1.82 19.42 -30.50
CA HIS A 934 -2.83 19.99 -31.40
C HIS A 934 -3.03 19.11 -32.63
N ARG A 935 -1.94 18.60 -33.22
CA ARG A 935 -2.00 17.64 -34.35
C ARG A 935 -2.72 16.34 -33.96
N ALA A 936 -2.44 15.83 -32.77
CA ALA A 936 -3.09 14.61 -32.28
C ALA A 936 -4.59 14.82 -32.00
N LEU A 937 -4.98 15.99 -31.50
CA LEU A 937 -6.39 16.34 -31.31
C LEU A 937 -7.13 16.39 -32.66
N ASP A 938 -6.56 17.06 -33.66
CA ASP A 938 -7.12 17.09 -35.01
C ASP A 938 -7.18 15.69 -35.64
N GLU A 939 -6.17 14.84 -35.39
CA GLU A 939 -6.15 13.45 -35.83
C GLU A 939 -7.29 12.63 -35.20
N VAL A 940 -7.55 12.78 -33.89
CA VAL A 940 -8.68 12.12 -33.23
C VAL A 940 -10.01 12.60 -33.81
N LEU A 941 -10.17 13.91 -34.04
CA LEU A 941 -11.37 14.48 -34.66
C LEU A 941 -11.57 13.98 -36.10
N ALA A 942 -10.50 13.82 -36.87
CA ALA A 942 -10.53 13.26 -38.22
C ALA A 942 -11.00 11.80 -38.20
N ARG A 943 -10.51 10.98 -37.26
CA ARG A 943 -10.98 9.59 -37.06
C ARG A 943 -12.44 9.50 -36.65
N LEU A 944 -12.95 10.51 -35.94
CA LEU A 944 -14.36 10.68 -35.61
C LEU A 944 -15.22 11.19 -36.78
N ARG A 945 -14.62 11.40 -37.97
CA ARG A 945 -15.27 11.94 -39.17
C ARG A 945 -15.90 13.33 -38.94
N VAL A 946 -15.27 14.14 -38.08
CA VAL A 946 -15.65 15.54 -37.86
C VAL A 946 -15.19 16.37 -39.06
N ARG A 947 -16.06 17.25 -39.57
CA ARG A 947 -15.74 18.08 -40.75
C ARG A 947 -14.63 19.09 -40.45
N GLY A 948 -13.80 19.35 -41.45
CA GLY A 948 -12.70 20.32 -41.36
C GLY A 948 -11.51 19.85 -40.52
N ALA A 949 -11.54 18.63 -39.96
CA ALA A 949 -10.37 17.99 -39.40
C ALA A 949 -9.56 17.35 -40.53
N THR A 950 -8.37 17.88 -40.79
CA THR A 950 -7.44 17.34 -41.79
C THR A 950 -6.72 16.13 -41.19
N PRO A 951 -6.71 14.95 -41.83
CA PRO A 951 -5.84 13.88 -41.41
C PRO A 951 -4.37 14.37 -41.54
N PRO A 952 -3.50 14.14 -40.55
CA PRO A 952 -2.10 14.47 -40.72
C PRO A 952 -1.54 13.68 -41.91
N VAL A 953 -0.67 14.32 -42.69
CA VAL A 953 0.19 13.61 -43.64
C VAL A 953 1.02 12.65 -42.81
N VAL A 954 0.66 11.36 -42.83
CA VAL A 954 1.50 10.32 -42.27
C VAL A 954 2.78 10.38 -43.08
N ALA A 955 3.86 10.91 -42.49
CA ALA A 955 5.19 10.65 -43.00
C ALA A 955 5.39 9.15 -42.85
N THR A 956 5.04 8.40 -43.89
CA THR A 956 5.46 7.02 -44.06
C THR A 956 6.97 7.03 -43.93
N LEU A 957 7.46 6.64 -42.76
CA LEU A 957 8.86 6.26 -42.59
C LEU A 957 9.06 5.09 -43.55
N HIS A 958 9.57 5.39 -44.75
CA HIS A 958 9.93 4.39 -45.73
C HIS A 958 10.79 3.34 -45.02
N ALA A 959 10.33 2.09 -45.06
CA ALA A 959 11.21 0.97 -44.80
C ALA A 959 12.45 1.16 -45.68
N PRO A 960 13.69 1.09 -45.13
CA PRO A 960 14.85 1.07 -46.00
C PRO A 960 14.67 -0.12 -46.93
N ALA A 961 14.68 0.14 -48.24
CA ALA A 961 14.69 -0.89 -49.25
C ALA A 961 15.79 -1.90 -48.88
N ALA A 962 15.44 -3.18 -48.88
CA ALA A 962 16.42 -4.24 -48.86
C ALA A 962 17.21 -4.15 -50.17
N GLY A 963 18.31 -3.41 -50.14
CA GLY A 963 19.33 -3.41 -51.18
C GLY A 963 20.33 -4.51 -50.88
N THR A 964 20.48 -5.40 -51.85
CA THR A 964 21.44 -6.51 -51.99
C THR A 964 22.81 -6.28 -51.39
#